data_AF-A0A2E3DQ85-F1
#
_entry.id   AF-A0A2E3DQ85-F1
#
_cell.length_a   1.000
_cell.length_b   1.000
_cell.length_c   1.000
_cell.angle_alpha   90.00
_cell.angle_beta   90.00
_cell.angle_gamma   90.00
#
_symmetry.space_group_name_H-M   'P 1'
#
loop_
_entity.id
_entity.type
_entity.pdbx_description
1 polymer ?
#
loop_
_entity_poly.entity_id
_entity_poly.type
_entity_poly.pdbx_seq_one_letter_code
_entity_poly.pdbx_strand_id
1 'polypeptide(L)'
;MKDKQLFSAVHDNFFAAKSEYNRDIIRSRQNCFTKARYEFTRRIMLINLGIIFGKVLRKFTHSLIKKYYPKIQITGAERIPSEGPILFCANHPNSLIDPVLIGITAKRPVSFMAKAPLFKTPILGSIMYALGMVPAYRGRDDSRQVKKNQKSLERVVKGLKSGRAMGIFPEGVSTDLRQLGLVRGGASRIALGAFAAEVDNLIIIPLGINYETKERLGSRVWINVGKPIQLDEFVAENQSDETKPLTEDKVLRRKLTQQIEAKLKSVIVHLDNAEWDSLLDQLETLVEHSKHKASLKVPKLMRRKRIADALNYFYQKEPETGTQIVSRIQQYHHKVKSAGLIIDDPILQRNTIRTTFTICWKLIHLILWFVPALVGTLGNIVPFVITRSIATKVQDEGQKTTALTRIGVGLPIYLLWYALIANTIRIETQQWVLMPVTNFLLLLSGTISLKYWPYCVKTMVHLGHQVRASLKKGMLQQLREELLDIRGTLVQYAERYADLVPRPNPPSIKPIVMLFASTLSSLVLLSVAFVFYMLLNIYFRPEIKGDMEMFRTEEVELNEATVTQAELTVLRIGEKAKETHEASIDLLNEYQVGKFQFENQKSRQMVSTLLHNFYQARDDLLKIGIIYNPDRENLQSHLSNVSRKRLLQLSTAAMLLRHQMSLRFATTYLKDKKLTKYLNQPDATYGIPEGLVRRVNEELNADIYQTYIATIREKHKQTLNGQGADDSPHSTKLVNLIDEAEKIDSEITDPLHSNVRSAISQAVSKGVNTYLQIQQFVATEIGDFRIKDTKDISEHHIAEDKVKEFHDELKPGDILIERRDWYSSNAFLPGYWPHGALYVGTLQDWEKEDDKDFKKYIIDELKVLVEREARNNQTGTNQAQKNSKAHVEKMRELIEVLELVDSENPPDQKMAELIKKLNEKQIIEAVSEGVIHNTIEHSVGQASSVFALRPKGPKEKKMEPKERAQAIARAFFYLNRPYDFNFDFDTPNTLVCTEVVYRCYGGNSDEATLNFPIVTLMGRRTLPAHQLAIQFVEDVEADRSQYELVAWLDHDRINQTANVLKYNGDYSGEDFEKFKDTLKRSSITFVMEYKKHGLTALVSKQVLYLFYLSVITAFCYAIAKFVFYLRRTSVVQDFSQPSLPVENS
;
A
#
# COMPACT_ATOMS: atom_id res chain seq x y z
N MET A 1 13.99 -66.09 76.18
CA MET A 1 14.30 -65.34 74.94
C MET A 1 14.06 -66.21 73.69
N LYS A 2 12.82 -66.58 73.36
CA LYS A 2 12.50 -67.22 72.06
C LYS A 2 11.14 -66.89 71.44
N ASP A 3 10.22 -66.19 72.15
CA ASP A 3 8.90 -65.85 71.59
C ASP A 3 8.72 -64.41 71.06
N LYS A 4 9.69 -63.49 71.26
CA LYS A 4 9.56 -62.11 70.78
C LYS A 4 10.02 -61.88 69.33
N GLN A 5 10.80 -62.78 68.74
CA GLN A 5 11.31 -62.61 67.36
C GLN A 5 10.35 -63.15 66.28
N LEU A 6 9.54 -64.16 66.59
CA LEU A 6 8.63 -64.75 65.59
C LEU A 6 7.40 -63.86 65.33
N PHE A 7 6.91 -63.14 66.34
CA PHE A 7 5.71 -62.30 66.20
C PHE A 7 5.98 -61.00 65.42
N SER A 8 7.19 -60.42 65.54
CA SER A 8 7.60 -59.24 64.73
C SER A 8 7.73 -59.61 63.25
N ALA A 9 8.34 -60.76 62.95
CA ALA A 9 8.59 -61.17 61.57
C ALA A 9 7.30 -61.52 60.79
N VAL A 10 6.26 -62.02 61.45
CA VAL A 10 4.96 -62.32 60.81
C VAL A 10 4.11 -61.05 60.64
N HIS A 11 4.15 -60.14 61.61
CA HIS A 11 3.40 -58.88 61.54
C HIS A 11 3.94 -57.95 60.44
N ASP A 12 5.26 -57.84 60.31
CA ASP A 12 5.89 -56.95 59.32
C ASP A 12 5.73 -57.49 57.89
N ASN A 13 5.81 -58.81 57.69
CA ASN A 13 5.60 -59.42 56.37
C ASN A 13 4.14 -59.37 55.90
N PHE A 14 3.16 -59.46 56.81
CA PHE A 14 1.74 -59.38 56.44
C PHE A 14 1.33 -57.96 56.02
N PHE A 15 1.85 -56.93 56.71
CA PHE A 15 1.63 -55.53 56.33
C PHE A 15 2.38 -55.13 55.06
N ALA A 16 3.59 -55.65 54.85
CA ALA A 16 4.34 -55.43 53.60
C ALA A 16 3.61 -56.03 52.38
N ALA A 17 3.15 -57.28 52.47
CA ALA A 17 2.45 -57.96 51.38
C ALA A 17 1.09 -57.31 51.04
N LYS A 18 0.35 -56.81 52.04
CA LYS A 18 -0.93 -56.10 51.83
C LYS A 18 -0.75 -54.71 51.21
N SER A 19 0.39 -54.06 51.48
CA SER A 19 0.79 -52.77 50.90
C SER A 19 1.23 -52.91 49.43
N GLU A 20 1.87 -54.04 49.09
CA GLU A 20 2.33 -54.33 47.73
C GLU A 20 1.17 -54.76 46.81
N TYR A 21 0.28 -55.64 47.29
CA TYR A 21 -0.91 -56.07 46.55
C TYR A 21 -1.88 -54.92 46.23
N ASN A 22 -2.11 -54.00 47.19
CA ASN A 22 -2.94 -52.82 46.94
C ASN A 22 -2.26 -51.82 46.00
N ARG A 23 -0.92 -51.69 46.01
CA ARG A 23 -0.20 -50.84 45.06
C ARG A 23 -0.27 -51.38 43.64
N ASP A 24 -0.22 -52.69 43.44
CA ASP A 24 -0.29 -53.29 42.10
C ASP A 24 -1.70 -53.25 41.49
N ILE A 25 -2.76 -53.37 42.29
CA ILE A 25 -4.14 -53.18 41.80
C ILE A 25 -4.39 -51.72 41.42
N ILE A 26 -3.88 -50.77 42.20
CA ILE A 26 -4.00 -49.33 41.90
C ILE A 26 -3.17 -48.98 40.65
N ARG A 27 -1.95 -49.53 40.51
CA ARG A 27 -1.12 -49.38 39.31
C ARG A 27 -1.75 -50.00 38.07
N SER A 28 -2.35 -51.19 38.15
CA SER A 28 -2.96 -51.84 36.98
C SER A 28 -4.24 -51.11 36.53
N ARG A 29 -5.06 -50.63 37.46
CA ARG A 29 -6.24 -49.80 37.16
C ARG A 29 -5.86 -48.42 36.63
N GLN A 30 -4.87 -47.74 37.22
CA GLN A 30 -4.37 -46.46 36.70
C GLN A 30 -3.76 -46.62 35.31
N ASN A 31 -2.95 -47.66 35.07
CA ASN A 31 -2.35 -47.93 33.75
C ASN A 31 -3.38 -48.30 32.68
N CYS A 32 -4.45 -49.01 33.02
CA CYS A 32 -5.51 -49.32 32.06
C CYS A 32 -6.35 -48.09 31.71
N PHE A 33 -6.65 -47.22 32.69
CA PHE A 33 -7.34 -45.94 32.46
C PHE A 33 -6.47 -44.93 31.72
N THR A 34 -5.18 -44.81 32.03
CA THR A 34 -4.27 -43.93 31.27
C THR A 34 -4.02 -44.45 29.86
N LYS A 35 -3.94 -45.77 29.63
CA LYS A 35 -3.77 -46.32 28.27
C LYS A 35 -5.03 -46.15 27.41
N ALA A 36 -6.22 -46.35 27.98
CA ALA A 36 -7.49 -46.08 27.29
C ALA A 36 -7.70 -44.58 27.03
N ARG A 37 -7.39 -43.72 28.01
CA ARG A 37 -7.45 -42.26 27.87
C ARG A 37 -6.37 -41.76 26.91
N TYR A 38 -5.19 -42.35 26.87
CA TYR A 38 -4.12 -42.03 25.92
C TYR A 38 -4.51 -42.44 24.50
N GLU A 39 -5.04 -43.64 24.27
CA GLU A 39 -5.52 -44.06 22.94
C GLU A 39 -6.74 -43.25 22.47
N PHE A 40 -7.65 -42.88 23.37
CA PHE A 40 -8.77 -42.00 23.08
C PHE A 40 -8.31 -40.57 22.76
N THR A 41 -7.42 -40.00 23.58
CA THR A 41 -6.84 -38.66 23.38
C THR A 41 -5.97 -38.64 22.14
N ARG A 42 -5.20 -39.69 21.84
CA ARG A 42 -4.40 -39.86 20.63
C ARG A 42 -5.26 -39.99 19.39
N ARG A 43 -6.38 -40.72 19.44
CA ARG A 43 -7.36 -40.77 18.34
C ARG A 43 -8.02 -39.42 18.10
N ILE A 44 -8.44 -38.71 19.14
CA ILE A 44 -9.01 -37.35 19.03
C ILE A 44 -7.94 -36.37 18.51
N MET A 45 -6.72 -36.44 19.02
CA MET A 45 -5.60 -35.60 18.59
C MET A 45 -5.25 -35.86 17.14
N LEU A 46 -5.20 -37.12 16.67
CA LEU A 46 -4.97 -37.47 15.26
C LEU A 46 -6.11 -37.00 14.34
N ILE A 47 -7.37 -37.10 14.79
CA ILE A 47 -8.54 -36.58 14.06
C ILE A 47 -8.47 -35.05 13.97
N ASN A 48 -8.18 -34.37 15.07
CA ASN A 48 -8.04 -32.91 15.11
C ASN A 48 -6.82 -32.43 14.30
N LEU A 49 -5.69 -33.14 14.36
CA LEU A 49 -4.50 -32.87 13.55
C LEU A 49 -4.82 -33.04 12.06
N GLY A 50 -5.58 -34.08 11.69
CA GLY A 50 -6.05 -34.30 10.33
C GLY A 50 -6.98 -33.20 9.82
N ILE A 51 -7.88 -32.69 10.66
CA ILE A 51 -8.76 -31.55 10.32
C ILE A 51 -7.97 -30.26 10.16
N ILE A 52 -7.02 -29.99 11.08
CA ILE A 52 -6.14 -28.82 11.00
C ILE A 52 -5.26 -28.90 9.75
N PHE A 53 -4.63 -30.05 9.51
CA PHE A 53 -3.84 -30.32 8.32
C PHE A 53 -4.67 -30.15 7.04
N GLY A 54 -5.90 -30.68 6.99
CA GLY A 54 -6.82 -30.49 5.88
C GLY A 54 -7.20 -29.01 5.64
N LYS A 55 -7.39 -28.23 6.72
CA LYS A 55 -7.63 -26.77 6.62
C LYS A 55 -6.41 -26.02 6.08
N VAL A 56 -5.22 -26.33 6.58
CA VAL A 56 -3.94 -25.73 6.12
C VAL A 56 -3.67 -26.09 4.66
N LEU A 57 -3.78 -27.37 4.32
CA LEU A 57 -3.61 -27.87 2.96
C LEU A 57 -4.60 -27.22 1.99
N ARG A 58 -5.88 -27.09 2.38
CA ARG A 58 -6.89 -26.41 1.57
C ARG A 58 -6.53 -24.94 1.33
N LYS A 59 -6.11 -24.20 2.36
CA LYS A 59 -5.64 -22.81 2.20
C LYS A 59 -4.44 -22.72 1.26
N PHE A 60 -3.49 -23.65 1.37
CA PHE A 60 -2.33 -23.72 0.49
C PHE A 60 -2.72 -24.00 -0.97
N THR A 61 -3.56 -25.01 -1.22
CA THR A 61 -4.04 -25.35 -2.57
C THR A 61 -4.86 -24.22 -3.18
N HIS A 62 -5.70 -23.54 -2.39
CA HIS A 62 -6.44 -22.35 -2.84
C HIS A 62 -5.51 -21.22 -3.27
N SER A 63 -4.44 -20.96 -2.51
CA SER A 63 -3.43 -19.95 -2.85
C SER A 63 -2.71 -20.30 -4.16
N LEU A 64 -2.30 -21.56 -4.32
CA LEU A 64 -1.61 -22.05 -5.50
C LEU A 64 -2.47 -21.94 -6.76
N ILE A 65 -3.75 -22.32 -6.68
CA ILE A 65 -4.70 -22.21 -7.79
C ILE A 65 -5.02 -20.75 -8.11
N LYS A 66 -5.17 -19.86 -7.11
CA LYS A 66 -5.32 -18.42 -7.33
C LYS A 66 -4.09 -17.80 -7.99
N LYS A 67 -2.89 -18.31 -7.72
CA LYS A 67 -1.66 -17.85 -8.40
C LYS A 67 -1.59 -18.38 -9.84
N TYR A 68 -2.04 -19.61 -10.07
CA TYR A 68 -2.07 -20.21 -11.40
C TYR A 68 -3.14 -19.57 -12.31
N TYR A 69 -4.34 -19.36 -11.77
CA TYR A 69 -5.45 -18.62 -12.39
C TYR A 69 -5.72 -17.33 -11.60
N PRO A 70 -4.96 -16.25 -11.86
CA PRO A 70 -5.10 -14.98 -11.14
C PRO A 70 -6.42 -14.26 -11.39
N LYS A 71 -7.21 -14.71 -12.37
CA LYS A 71 -8.47 -14.10 -12.78
C LYS A 71 -9.60 -15.15 -12.72
N ILE A 72 -10.07 -15.44 -11.51
CA ILE A 72 -11.26 -16.27 -11.25
C ILE A 72 -12.45 -15.32 -11.09
N GLN A 73 -13.41 -15.39 -12.01
CA GLN A 73 -14.67 -14.66 -11.94
C GLN A 73 -15.78 -15.60 -11.50
N ILE A 74 -16.63 -15.17 -10.58
CA ILE A 74 -17.75 -15.97 -10.07
C ILE A 74 -19.04 -15.17 -10.28
N THR A 75 -20.04 -15.78 -10.91
CA THR A 75 -21.40 -15.21 -11.04
C THR A 75 -22.42 -16.12 -10.38
N GLY A 76 -23.45 -15.54 -9.76
CA GLY A 76 -24.51 -16.29 -9.08
C GLY A 76 -24.11 -16.87 -7.72
N ALA A 77 -23.02 -16.38 -7.11
CA ALA A 77 -22.51 -16.91 -5.83
C ALA A 77 -23.54 -16.77 -4.70
N GLU A 78 -24.38 -15.74 -4.76
CA GLU A 78 -25.50 -15.48 -3.85
C GLU A 78 -26.57 -16.58 -3.85
N ARG A 79 -26.61 -17.43 -4.89
CA ARG A 79 -27.55 -18.56 -5.01
C ARG A 79 -27.10 -19.79 -4.21
N ILE A 80 -25.91 -19.75 -3.60
CA ILE A 80 -25.36 -20.84 -2.80
C ILE A 80 -25.70 -20.58 -1.33
N PRO A 81 -26.56 -21.41 -0.70
CA PRO A 81 -26.84 -21.31 0.71
C PRO A 81 -25.56 -21.47 1.56
N SER A 82 -25.44 -20.67 2.61
CA SER A 82 -24.34 -20.77 3.57
C SER A 82 -24.36 -22.08 4.35
N GLU A 83 -25.56 -22.62 4.61
CA GLU A 83 -25.80 -23.82 5.42
C GLU A 83 -26.81 -24.77 4.75
N GLY A 84 -27.05 -25.93 5.35
CA GLY A 84 -27.95 -26.95 4.81
C GLY A 84 -27.32 -27.89 3.76
N PRO A 85 -28.06 -28.95 3.37
CA PRO A 85 -27.59 -29.97 2.43
C PRO A 85 -27.59 -29.46 0.98
N ILE A 86 -26.43 -29.55 0.32
CA ILE A 86 -26.26 -29.11 -1.07
C ILE A 86 -25.63 -30.23 -1.88
N LEU A 87 -26.20 -30.51 -3.05
CA LEU A 87 -25.57 -31.33 -4.08
C LEU A 87 -25.12 -30.46 -5.25
N PHE A 88 -23.81 -30.18 -5.32
CA PHE A 88 -23.23 -29.51 -6.48
C PHE A 88 -23.09 -30.46 -7.67
N CYS A 89 -23.67 -30.07 -8.80
CA CYS A 89 -23.51 -30.74 -10.08
C CYS A 89 -22.69 -29.83 -10.98
N ALA A 90 -21.51 -30.27 -11.45
CA ALA A 90 -20.65 -29.44 -12.29
C ALA A 90 -20.10 -30.20 -13.50
N ASN A 91 -19.71 -29.48 -14.57
CA ASN A 91 -18.90 -30.04 -15.65
C ASN A 91 -17.46 -30.30 -15.18
N HIS A 92 -16.73 -31.18 -15.87
CA HIS A 92 -15.41 -31.65 -15.40
C HIS A 92 -14.22 -31.47 -16.37
N PRO A 93 -13.91 -30.23 -16.82
CA PRO A 93 -12.93 -30.02 -17.88
C PRO A 93 -11.45 -30.09 -17.43
N ASN A 94 -11.13 -30.00 -16.14
CA ASN A 94 -9.73 -29.90 -15.65
C ASN A 94 -9.44 -30.78 -14.42
N SER A 95 -10.12 -31.92 -14.34
CA SER A 95 -9.83 -32.99 -13.38
C SER A 95 -9.66 -32.47 -11.95
N LEU A 96 -8.52 -32.70 -11.30
CA LEU A 96 -8.27 -32.37 -9.89
C LEU A 96 -8.34 -30.87 -9.54
N ILE A 97 -8.32 -29.96 -10.51
CA ILE A 97 -8.45 -28.52 -10.27
C ILE A 97 -9.92 -28.13 -10.05
N ASP A 98 -10.86 -28.81 -10.72
CA ASP A 98 -12.28 -28.47 -10.70
C ASP A 98 -12.91 -28.56 -9.29
N PRO A 99 -12.68 -29.62 -8.48
CA PRO A 99 -13.16 -29.69 -7.10
C PRO A 99 -12.69 -28.52 -6.23
N VAL A 100 -11.45 -28.06 -6.44
CA VAL A 100 -10.90 -26.97 -5.64
C VAL A 100 -11.52 -25.64 -6.02
N LEU A 101 -11.77 -25.40 -7.31
CA LEU A 101 -12.50 -24.22 -7.77
C LEU A 101 -13.92 -24.17 -7.21
N ILE A 102 -14.63 -25.30 -7.19
CA ILE A 102 -15.96 -25.35 -6.56
C ILE A 102 -15.86 -25.09 -5.06
N GLY A 103 -14.85 -25.63 -4.37
CA GLY A 103 -14.60 -25.33 -2.96
C GLY A 103 -14.31 -23.85 -2.68
N ILE A 104 -13.60 -23.16 -3.59
CA ILE A 104 -13.39 -21.71 -3.54
C ILE A 104 -14.72 -20.96 -3.72
N THR A 105 -15.54 -21.38 -4.67
CA THR A 105 -16.84 -20.76 -4.98
C THR A 105 -17.87 -20.94 -3.88
N ALA A 106 -17.98 -22.14 -3.32
CA ALA A 106 -18.96 -22.47 -2.30
C ALA A 106 -18.69 -21.79 -0.96
N LYS A 107 -17.45 -21.31 -0.72
CA LYS A 107 -16.98 -20.75 0.57
C LYS A 107 -17.17 -21.67 1.79
N ARG A 108 -17.55 -22.92 1.58
CA ARG A 108 -17.70 -23.97 2.59
C ARG A 108 -17.06 -25.29 2.11
N PRO A 109 -16.70 -26.21 3.01
CA PRO A 109 -16.15 -27.51 2.62
C PRO A 109 -17.09 -28.26 1.67
N VAL A 110 -16.57 -28.70 0.51
CA VAL A 110 -17.30 -29.55 -0.43
C VAL A 110 -16.57 -30.88 -0.59
N SER A 111 -17.29 -31.98 -0.41
CA SER A 111 -16.77 -33.34 -0.56
C SER A 111 -17.18 -33.91 -1.91
N PHE A 112 -16.21 -34.31 -2.74
CA PHE A 112 -16.48 -34.88 -4.05
C PHE A 112 -16.29 -36.39 -4.11
N MET A 113 -16.99 -37.01 -5.05
CA MET A 113 -16.71 -38.36 -5.46
C MET A 113 -15.50 -38.39 -6.42
N ALA A 114 -14.45 -39.15 -6.08
CA ALA A 114 -13.20 -39.23 -6.85
C ALA A 114 -12.84 -40.68 -7.23
N LYS A 115 -12.05 -40.89 -8.30
CA LYS A 115 -11.73 -42.23 -8.82
C LYS A 115 -11.05 -43.09 -7.74
N ALA A 116 -11.59 -44.29 -7.47
CA ALA A 116 -11.09 -45.16 -6.40
C ALA A 116 -9.57 -45.48 -6.42
N PRO A 117 -8.89 -45.64 -7.57
CA PRO A 117 -7.43 -45.84 -7.61
C PRO A 117 -6.62 -44.70 -6.99
N LEU A 118 -7.12 -43.45 -7.02
CA LEU A 118 -6.43 -42.30 -6.42
C LEU A 118 -6.26 -42.44 -4.90
N PHE A 119 -7.15 -43.20 -4.25
CA PHE A 119 -7.10 -43.46 -2.81
C PHE A 119 -6.09 -44.55 -2.44
N LYS A 120 -5.56 -45.29 -3.42
CA LYS A 120 -4.51 -46.31 -3.22
C LYS A 120 -3.11 -45.76 -3.43
N THR A 121 -2.97 -44.59 -4.07
CA THR A 121 -1.67 -43.94 -4.32
C THR A 121 -1.08 -43.41 -3.00
N PRO A 122 0.18 -43.73 -2.67
CA PRO A 122 0.85 -43.20 -1.47
C PRO A 122 0.82 -41.67 -1.44
N ILE A 123 0.64 -41.08 -0.25
CA ILE A 123 0.50 -39.62 0.00
C ILE A 123 -0.79 -39.02 -0.57
N LEU A 124 -1.08 -39.21 -1.86
CA LEU A 124 -2.27 -38.69 -2.52
C LEU A 124 -3.56 -39.27 -1.90
N GLY A 125 -3.59 -40.55 -1.56
CA GLY A 125 -4.74 -41.17 -0.90
C GLY A 125 -5.04 -40.57 0.48
N SER A 126 -4.01 -40.34 1.30
CA SER A 126 -4.15 -39.68 2.61
C SER A 126 -4.66 -38.25 2.46
N ILE A 127 -4.19 -37.52 1.43
CA ILE A 127 -4.69 -36.17 1.10
C ILE A 127 -6.17 -36.24 0.67
N MET A 128 -6.56 -37.19 -0.18
CA MET A 128 -7.95 -37.36 -0.62
C MET A 128 -8.90 -37.63 0.56
N TYR A 129 -8.51 -38.48 1.50
CA TYR A 129 -9.29 -38.72 2.72
C TYR A 129 -9.33 -37.49 3.64
N ALA A 130 -8.20 -36.78 3.82
CA ALA A 130 -8.14 -35.57 4.63
C ALA A 130 -8.99 -34.41 4.05
N LEU A 131 -9.13 -34.37 2.72
CA LEU A 131 -10.02 -33.42 2.02
C LEU A 131 -11.50 -33.83 2.06
N GLY A 132 -11.83 -35.00 2.62
CA GLY A 132 -13.20 -35.52 2.73
C GLY A 132 -13.74 -36.10 1.43
N MET A 133 -12.89 -36.54 0.50
CA MET A 133 -13.31 -37.12 -0.78
C MET A 133 -13.86 -38.55 -0.59
N VAL A 134 -14.85 -38.93 -1.41
CA VAL A 134 -15.48 -40.25 -1.37
C VAL A 134 -15.01 -41.09 -2.57
N PRO A 135 -14.49 -42.32 -2.39
CA PRO A 135 -14.06 -43.14 -3.52
C PRO A 135 -15.26 -43.58 -4.37
N ALA A 136 -15.19 -43.36 -5.68
CA ALA A 136 -16.18 -43.77 -6.67
C ALA A 136 -15.66 -44.97 -7.47
N TYR A 137 -16.45 -46.04 -7.49
CA TYR A 137 -16.13 -47.30 -8.17
C TYR A 137 -16.99 -47.42 -9.43
N ARG A 138 -16.36 -47.54 -10.61
CA ARG A 138 -17.05 -47.60 -11.90
C ARG A 138 -17.10 -49.03 -12.42
N GLY A 139 -18.25 -49.46 -12.96
CA GLY A 139 -18.42 -50.81 -13.49
C GLY A 139 -17.55 -51.16 -14.71
N ARG A 140 -17.06 -50.15 -15.46
CA ARG A 140 -16.07 -50.34 -16.52
C ARG A 140 -14.66 -50.66 -16.00
N ASP A 141 -14.35 -50.29 -14.76
CA ASP A 141 -13.01 -50.51 -14.18
C ASP A 141 -12.90 -51.89 -13.50
N ASP A 142 -14.00 -52.41 -12.91
CA ASP A 142 -14.11 -53.78 -12.37
C ASP A 142 -15.59 -54.13 -12.07
N SER A 143 -16.14 -55.14 -12.73
CA SER A 143 -17.54 -55.58 -12.58
C SER A 143 -17.85 -56.15 -11.19
N ARG A 144 -16.83 -56.58 -10.42
CA ARG A 144 -16.97 -57.10 -9.05
C ARG A 144 -17.17 -56.00 -7.99
N GLN A 145 -17.10 -54.72 -8.36
CA GLN A 145 -17.12 -53.58 -7.44
C GLN A 145 -18.46 -52.85 -7.32
N VAL A 146 -19.53 -53.39 -7.92
CA VAL A 146 -20.89 -52.80 -7.86
C VAL A 146 -21.38 -52.63 -6.42
N LYS A 147 -21.18 -53.62 -5.53
CA LYS A 147 -21.51 -53.51 -4.10
C LYS A 147 -20.73 -52.40 -3.36
N LYS A 148 -19.51 -52.07 -3.81
CA LYS A 148 -18.71 -50.96 -3.23
C LYS A 148 -19.22 -49.60 -3.66
N ASN A 149 -19.85 -49.50 -4.84
CA ASN A 149 -20.46 -48.27 -5.32
C ASN A 149 -21.71 -47.89 -4.50
N GLN A 150 -22.50 -48.88 -4.05
CA GLN A 150 -23.63 -48.68 -3.13
C GLN A 150 -23.15 -48.03 -1.81
N LYS A 151 -22.10 -48.57 -1.20
CA LYS A 151 -21.49 -48.01 0.03
C LYS A 151 -20.94 -46.59 -0.17
N SER A 152 -20.50 -46.24 -1.37
CA SER A 152 -20.06 -44.88 -1.69
C SER A 152 -21.23 -43.92 -1.79
N LEU A 153 -22.35 -44.34 -2.39
CA LEU A 153 -23.60 -43.58 -2.44
C LEU A 153 -24.16 -43.35 -1.02
N GLU A 154 -24.22 -44.38 -0.18
CA GLU A 154 -24.65 -44.29 1.22
C GLU A 154 -23.81 -43.27 2.01
N ARG A 155 -22.49 -43.22 1.79
CA ARG A 155 -21.62 -42.20 2.42
C ARG A 155 -21.96 -40.79 1.98
N VAL A 156 -22.31 -40.59 0.71
CA VAL A 156 -22.71 -39.28 0.19
C VAL A 156 -24.05 -38.86 0.79
N VAL A 157 -25.04 -39.76 0.82
CA VAL A 157 -26.35 -39.53 1.45
C VAL A 157 -26.20 -39.21 2.94
N LYS A 158 -25.39 -39.97 3.68
CA LYS A 158 -25.08 -39.67 5.09
C LYS A 158 -24.42 -38.29 5.26
N GLY A 159 -23.56 -37.89 4.31
CA GLY A 159 -22.97 -36.56 4.26
C GLY A 159 -24.03 -35.47 4.11
N LEU A 160 -24.94 -35.63 3.14
CA LEU A 160 -26.07 -34.73 2.93
C LEU A 160 -26.98 -34.66 4.16
N LYS A 161 -27.33 -35.79 4.77
CA LYS A 161 -28.15 -35.84 6.00
C LYS A 161 -27.51 -35.09 7.18
N SER A 162 -26.18 -35.00 7.23
CA SER A 162 -25.46 -34.18 8.21
C SER A 162 -25.35 -32.69 7.84
N GLY A 163 -26.09 -32.22 6.83
CA GLY A 163 -26.09 -30.83 6.36
C GLY A 163 -24.83 -30.44 5.59
N ARG A 164 -24.02 -31.39 5.10
CA ARG A 164 -22.78 -31.09 4.35
C ARG A 164 -23.06 -30.83 2.87
N ALA A 165 -22.18 -30.04 2.25
CA ALA A 165 -22.16 -29.87 0.81
C ALA A 165 -21.38 -31.02 0.13
N MET A 166 -22.04 -31.71 -0.78
CA MET A 166 -21.48 -32.79 -1.58
C MET A 166 -21.39 -32.36 -3.04
N GLY A 167 -20.45 -32.92 -3.79
CA GLY A 167 -20.23 -32.59 -5.20
C GLY A 167 -20.09 -33.81 -6.10
N ILE A 168 -20.67 -33.73 -7.29
CA ILE A 168 -20.58 -34.75 -8.33
C ILE A 168 -20.39 -34.12 -9.71
N PHE A 169 -19.60 -34.80 -10.54
CA PHE A 169 -19.46 -34.51 -11.97
C PHE A 169 -20.28 -35.54 -12.76
N PRO A 170 -21.51 -35.21 -13.20
CA PRO A 170 -22.44 -36.20 -13.73
C PRO A 170 -22.01 -36.77 -15.10
N GLU A 171 -21.08 -36.13 -15.82
CA GLU A 171 -20.43 -36.69 -17.02
C GLU A 171 -19.66 -37.99 -16.69
N GLY A 172 -19.15 -38.10 -15.46
CA GLY A 172 -18.38 -39.23 -14.99
C GLY A 172 -17.02 -39.40 -15.69
N VAL A 173 -16.60 -38.47 -16.53
CA VAL A 173 -15.27 -38.41 -17.17
C VAL A 173 -14.83 -36.96 -17.26
N SER A 174 -13.52 -36.71 -17.26
CA SER A 174 -12.99 -35.38 -17.58
C SER A 174 -12.81 -35.28 -19.08
N THR A 175 -13.21 -34.16 -19.68
CA THR A 175 -13.16 -33.94 -21.14
C THR A 175 -12.36 -32.67 -21.46
N ASP A 176 -11.73 -32.64 -22.65
CA ASP A 176 -11.05 -31.44 -23.14
C ASP A 176 -12.00 -30.48 -23.89
N LEU A 177 -13.18 -30.97 -24.25
CA LEU A 177 -14.16 -30.20 -25.02
C LEU A 177 -14.84 -29.16 -24.13
N ARG A 178 -15.20 -28.01 -24.72
CA ARG A 178 -15.94 -26.94 -24.03
C ARG A 178 -17.40 -27.35 -23.76
N GLN A 179 -17.97 -28.17 -24.64
CA GLN A 179 -19.34 -28.66 -24.54
C GLN A 179 -19.53 -29.68 -23.42
N LEU A 180 -20.75 -29.77 -22.90
CA LEU A 180 -21.13 -30.79 -21.93
C LEU A 180 -21.09 -32.18 -22.60
N GLY A 181 -20.39 -33.14 -21.99
CA GLY A 181 -20.51 -34.54 -22.36
C GLY A 181 -21.84 -35.16 -21.91
N LEU A 182 -22.01 -36.46 -22.15
CA LEU A 182 -23.21 -37.19 -21.74
C LEU A 182 -23.39 -37.19 -20.21
N VAL A 183 -24.47 -36.57 -19.74
CA VAL A 183 -24.86 -36.54 -18.32
C VAL A 183 -25.45 -37.89 -17.92
N ARG A 184 -24.82 -38.56 -16.94
CA ARG A 184 -25.27 -39.86 -16.43
C ARG A 184 -26.17 -39.67 -15.20
N GLY A 185 -27.05 -40.63 -14.95
CA GLY A 185 -28.01 -40.59 -13.83
C GLY A 185 -27.42 -40.76 -12.41
N GLY A 186 -26.11 -40.61 -12.22
CA GLY A 186 -25.46 -40.73 -10.90
C GLY A 186 -25.90 -39.64 -9.93
N ALA A 187 -25.98 -38.39 -10.39
CA ALA A 187 -26.44 -37.27 -9.58
C ALA A 187 -27.90 -37.44 -9.14
N SER A 188 -28.79 -37.82 -10.07
CA SER A 188 -30.20 -38.07 -9.77
C SER A 188 -30.41 -39.24 -8.82
N ARG A 189 -29.58 -40.30 -8.88
CA ARG A 189 -29.62 -41.40 -7.89
C ARG A 189 -29.26 -40.93 -6.49
N ILE A 190 -28.27 -40.04 -6.36
CA ILE A 190 -27.87 -39.47 -5.06
C ILE A 190 -28.99 -38.59 -4.51
N ALA A 191 -29.55 -37.72 -5.35
CA ALA A 191 -30.63 -36.82 -4.95
C ALA A 191 -31.87 -37.59 -4.47
N LEU A 192 -32.40 -38.50 -5.29
CA LEU A 192 -33.58 -39.31 -4.93
C LEU A 192 -33.30 -40.24 -3.74
N GLY A 193 -32.08 -40.78 -3.63
CA GLY A 193 -31.68 -41.57 -2.46
C GLY A 193 -31.54 -40.76 -1.18
N ALA A 194 -31.19 -39.48 -1.28
CA ALA A 194 -31.17 -38.56 -0.14
C ALA A 194 -32.59 -38.17 0.28
N PHE A 195 -33.48 -37.90 -0.68
CA PHE A 195 -34.90 -37.67 -0.41
C PHE A 195 -35.54 -38.87 0.30
N ALA A 196 -35.32 -40.09 -0.21
CA ALA A 196 -35.80 -41.32 0.42
C ALA A 196 -35.18 -41.60 1.81
N ALA A 197 -34.06 -40.98 2.13
CA ALA A 197 -33.41 -41.05 3.44
C ALA A 197 -33.81 -39.89 4.38
N GLU A 198 -34.85 -39.13 4.02
CA GLU A 198 -35.39 -37.99 4.76
C GLU A 198 -34.32 -36.92 4.99
N VAL A 199 -33.70 -36.45 3.91
CA VAL A 199 -32.84 -35.27 3.93
C VAL A 199 -33.67 -34.05 3.56
N ASP A 200 -33.99 -33.24 4.56
CA ASP A 200 -34.82 -32.04 4.39
C ASP A 200 -34.13 -30.97 3.54
N ASN A 201 -34.91 -30.29 2.68
CA ASN A 201 -34.48 -29.09 1.93
C ASN A 201 -33.21 -29.31 1.08
N LEU A 202 -33.07 -30.48 0.44
CA LEU A 202 -31.92 -30.74 -0.43
C LEU A 202 -31.97 -29.87 -1.69
N ILE A 203 -30.97 -29.03 -1.86
CA ILE A 203 -30.81 -28.18 -3.04
C ILE A 203 -29.76 -28.75 -3.98
N ILE A 204 -30.10 -28.90 -5.26
CA ILE A 204 -29.13 -29.24 -6.31
C ILE A 204 -28.68 -27.95 -7.00
N ILE A 205 -27.38 -27.67 -6.99
CA ILE A 205 -26.80 -26.47 -7.60
C ILE A 205 -26.00 -26.83 -8.85
N PRO A 206 -26.48 -26.44 -10.05
CA PRO A 206 -25.72 -26.59 -11.29
C PRO A 206 -24.60 -25.53 -11.36
N LEU A 207 -23.38 -25.96 -11.64
CA LEU A 207 -22.17 -25.14 -11.61
C LEU A 207 -21.35 -25.31 -12.88
N GLY A 208 -21.18 -24.22 -13.64
CA GLY A 208 -20.42 -24.21 -14.88
C GLY A 208 -19.00 -23.70 -14.66
N ILE A 209 -17.99 -24.53 -14.92
CA ILE A 209 -16.58 -24.17 -14.89
C ILE A 209 -16.12 -23.94 -16.32
N ASN A 210 -15.82 -22.68 -16.64
CA ASN A 210 -15.43 -22.25 -17.98
C ASN A 210 -13.98 -21.74 -17.95
N TYR A 211 -13.07 -22.42 -18.66
CA TYR A 211 -11.68 -22.00 -18.80
C TYR A 211 -11.48 -21.26 -20.13
N GLU A 212 -10.64 -20.21 -20.12
CA GLU A 212 -10.17 -19.62 -21.39
C GLU A 212 -9.15 -20.53 -22.07
N THR A 213 -8.16 -20.99 -21.31
CA THR A 213 -7.14 -21.95 -21.74
C THR A 213 -6.63 -22.66 -20.49
N LYS A 214 -7.02 -23.91 -20.25
CA LYS A 214 -6.80 -24.54 -18.94
C LYS A 214 -5.33 -24.88 -18.66
N GLU A 215 -4.50 -25.12 -19.67
CA GLU A 215 -3.09 -25.52 -19.54
C GLU A 215 -2.12 -24.33 -19.37
N ARG A 216 -2.61 -23.10 -19.55
CA ARG A 216 -1.79 -21.89 -19.56
C ARG A 216 -1.79 -21.20 -18.19
N LEU A 217 -0.60 -21.00 -17.65
CA LEU A 217 -0.39 -20.17 -16.46
C LEU A 217 -0.87 -18.73 -16.73
N GLY A 218 -1.63 -18.16 -15.79
CA GLY A 218 -2.18 -16.81 -15.91
C GLY A 218 -3.51 -16.73 -16.68
N SER A 219 -4.08 -17.89 -17.03
CA SER A 219 -5.35 -17.98 -17.75
C SER A 219 -6.55 -17.56 -16.89
N ARG A 220 -7.68 -17.25 -17.55
CA ARG A 220 -8.93 -16.86 -16.91
C ARG A 220 -9.85 -18.06 -16.68
N VAL A 221 -10.55 -18.03 -15.55
CA VAL A 221 -11.60 -18.99 -15.22
C VAL A 221 -12.85 -18.23 -14.86
N TRP A 222 -13.98 -18.63 -15.44
CA TRP A 222 -15.29 -18.12 -15.07
C TRP A 222 -16.15 -19.25 -14.53
N ILE A 223 -16.60 -19.09 -13.29
CA ILE A 223 -17.47 -20.01 -12.59
C ILE A 223 -18.87 -19.40 -12.56
N ASN A 224 -19.82 -20.08 -13.20
CA ASN A 224 -21.20 -19.61 -13.30
C ASN A 224 -22.13 -20.53 -12.50
N VAL A 225 -22.77 -19.97 -11.47
CA VAL A 225 -23.70 -20.69 -10.61
C VAL A 225 -25.11 -20.54 -11.17
N GLY A 226 -25.74 -21.65 -11.53
CA GLY A 226 -27.08 -21.65 -12.12
C GLY A 226 -28.18 -21.53 -11.08
N LYS A 227 -29.43 -21.48 -11.55
CA LYS A 227 -30.59 -21.50 -10.67
C LYS A 227 -30.66 -22.85 -9.93
N PRO A 228 -30.84 -22.86 -8.60
CA PRO A 228 -30.98 -24.09 -7.83
C PRO A 228 -32.20 -24.89 -8.28
N ILE A 229 -32.14 -26.21 -8.12
CA ILE A 229 -33.29 -27.11 -8.21
C ILE A 229 -33.62 -27.50 -6.77
N GLN A 230 -34.80 -27.10 -6.30
CA GLN A 230 -35.35 -27.57 -5.03
C GLN A 230 -35.85 -28.99 -5.25
N LEU A 231 -35.28 -29.96 -4.53
CA LEU A 231 -35.60 -31.36 -4.79
C LEU A 231 -37.04 -31.69 -4.41
N ASP A 232 -37.53 -31.12 -3.30
CA ASP A 232 -38.86 -31.41 -2.76
C ASP A 232 -39.95 -30.94 -3.73
N GLU A 233 -39.84 -29.71 -4.24
CA GLU A 233 -40.70 -29.16 -5.30
C GLU A 233 -40.64 -30.02 -6.57
N PHE A 234 -39.42 -30.40 -7.00
CA PHE A 234 -39.26 -31.19 -8.22
C PHE A 234 -39.94 -32.56 -8.12
N VAL A 235 -39.80 -33.25 -6.98
CA VAL A 235 -40.41 -34.57 -6.76
C VAL A 235 -41.93 -34.45 -6.75
N ALA A 236 -42.48 -33.47 -6.02
CA ALA A 236 -43.93 -33.21 -5.95
C ALA A 236 -44.55 -32.98 -7.34
N GLU A 237 -43.87 -32.25 -8.22
CA GLU A 237 -44.38 -31.93 -9.57
C GLU A 237 -44.23 -33.07 -10.59
N ASN A 238 -43.32 -34.01 -10.37
CA ASN A 238 -42.88 -34.95 -11.42
C ASN A 238 -43.03 -36.43 -11.08
N GLN A 239 -43.45 -36.76 -9.85
CA GLN A 239 -43.73 -38.12 -9.43
C GLN A 239 -44.85 -38.72 -10.29
N SER A 240 -44.57 -39.88 -10.88
CA SER A 240 -45.48 -40.51 -11.84
C SER A 240 -46.45 -41.52 -11.21
N ASP A 241 -46.11 -42.04 -10.02
CA ASP A 241 -46.85 -43.06 -9.28
C ASP A 241 -46.44 -42.97 -7.79
N GLU A 242 -47.40 -42.67 -6.91
CA GLU A 242 -47.17 -42.55 -5.46
C GLU A 242 -46.86 -43.90 -4.78
N THR A 243 -47.21 -45.01 -5.43
CA THR A 243 -47.08 -46.36 -4.84
C THR A 243 -45.70 -47.00 -5.02
N LYS A 244 -44.85 -46.46 -5.90
CA LYS A 244 -43.50 -46.98 -6.17
C LYS A 244 -42.45 -46.30 -5.31
N PRO A 245 -41.47 -47.04 -4.76
CA PRO A 245 -40.30 -46.42 -4.11
C PRO A 245 -39.62 -45.44 -5.06
N LEU A 246 -39.43 -44.18 -4.62
CA LEU A 246 -38.85 -43.09 -5.41
C LEU A 246 -37.48 -43.44 -6.02
N THR A 247 -36.70 -44.30 -5.35
CA THR A 247 -35.41 -44.80 -5.84
C THR A 247 -35.52 -45.73 -7.06
N GLU A 248 -36.68 -46.34 -7.28
CA GLU A 248 -36.96 -47.28 -8.37
C GLU A 248 -37.70 -46.64 -9.55
N ASP A 249 -38.29 -45.45 -9.37
CA ASP A 249 -38.92 -44.68 -10.46
C ASP A 249 -37.86 -44.25 -11.51
N LYS A 250 -37.84 -44.99 -12.62
CA LYS A 250 -36.92 -44.72 -13.74
C LYS A 250 -37.30 -43.45 -14.51
N VAL A 251 -38.58 -43.08 -14.53
CA VAL A 251 -39.10 -41.91 -15.26
C VAL A 251 -38.73 -40.64 -14.50
N LEU A 252 -39.02 -40.57 -13.21
CA LEU A 252 -38.63 -39.45 -12.34
C LEU A 252 -37.12 -39.22 -12.38
N ARG A 253 -36.33 -40.29 -12.25
CA ARG A 253 -34.87 -40.20 -12.36
C ARG A 253 -34.40 -39.65 -13.71
N ARG A 254 -35.04 -40.06 -14.81
CA ARG A 254 -34.70 -39.58 -16.16
C ARG A 254 -35.04 -38.10 -16.32
N LYS A 255 -36.23 -37.67 -15.87
CA LYS A 255 -36.63 -36.26 -15.84
C LYS A 255 -35.65 -35.40 -15.04
N LEU A 256 -35.25 -35.86 -13.85
CA LEU A 256 -34.27 -35.14 -13.02
C LEU A 256 -32.90 -35.07 -13.70
N THR A 257 -32.47 -36.15 -14.36
CA THR A 257 -31.20 -36.16 -15.12
C THR A 257 -31.25 -35.14 -16.25
N GLN A 258 -32.36 -35.07 -17.00
CA GLN A 258 -32.56 -34.10 -18.08
C GLN A 258 -32.62 -32.66 -17.58
N GLN A 259 -33.26 -32.42 -16.42
CA GLN A 259 -33.31 -31.08 -15.83
C GLN A 259 -31.91 -30.63 -15.37
N ILE A 260 -31.13 -31.52 -14.73
CA ILE A 260 -29.74 -31.26 -14.37
C ILE A 260 -28.90 -30.95 -15.62
N GLU A 261 -29.06 -31.73 -16.69
CA GLU A 261 -28.37 -31.50 -17.97
C GLU A 261 -28.71 -30.13 -18.56
N ALA A 262 -30.00 -29.78 -18.68
CA ALA A 262 -30.45 -28.50 -19.22
C ALA A 262 -29.91 -27.31 -18.40
N LYS A 263 -29.94 -27.41 -17.07
CA LYS A 263 -29.38 -26.37 -16.19
C LYS A 263 -27.86 -26.29 -16.31
N LEU A 264 -27.15 -27.41 -16.47
CA LEU A 264 -25.70 -27.42 -16.71
C LEU A 264 -25.33 -26.74 -18.04
N LYS A 265 -26.04 -27.05 -19.12
CA LYS A 265 -25.87 -26.38 -20.43
C LYS A 265 -26.06 -24.86 -20.32
N SER A 266 -27.00 -24.41 -19.48
CA SER A 266 -27.24 -22.98 -19.26
C SER A 266 -26.10 -22.25 -18.54
N VAL A 267 -25.21 -22.94 -17.83
CA VAL A 267 -24.12 -22.31 -17.05
C VAL A 267 -22.74 -22.47 -17.67
N ILE A 268 -22.58 -23.35 -18.67
CA ILE A 268 -21.34 -23.51 -19.41
C ILE A 268 -21.41 -22.82 -20.79
N VAL A 269 -20.27 -22.72 -21.46
CA VAL A 269 -20.18 -22.42 -22.90
C VAL A 269 -20.53 -23.70 -23.66
N HIS A 270 -21.81 -23.89 -23.99
CA HIS A 270 -22.31 -25.05 -24.71
C HIS A 270 -22.71 -24.68 -26.14
N LEU A 271 -22.34 -25.51 -27.10
CA LEU A 271 -22.85 -25.49 -28.47
C LEU A 271 -23.61 -26.80 -28.72
N ASP A 272 -24.78 -26.70 -29.33
CA ASP A 272 -25.56 -27.88 -29.74
C ASP A 272 -24.88 -28.60 -30.91
N ASN A 273 -24.19 -27.86 -31.79
CA ASN A 273 -23.34 -28.40 -32.85
C ASN A 273 -21.86 -28.31 -32.46
N ALA A 274 -21.22 -29.46 -32.24
CA ALA A 274 -19.82 -29.56 -31.84
C ALA A 274 -18.82 -29.03 -32.89
N GLU A 275 -19.17 -29.06 -34.18
CA GLU A 275 -18.29 -28.61 -35.27
C GLU A 275 -18.00 -27.10 -35.21
N TRP A 276 -18.89 -26.35 -34.56
CA TRP A 276 -18.79 -24.90 -34.43
C TRP A 276 -17.87 -24.45 -33.28
N ASP A 277 -17.30 -25.37 -32.50
CA ASP A 277 -16.40 -25.01 -31.40
C ASP A 277 -15.19 -24.20 -31.88
N SER A 278 -14.63 -24.56 -33.04
CA SER A 278 -13.51 -23.82 -33.66
C SER A 278 -13.89 -22.43 -34.17
N LEU A 279 -15.17 -22.23 -34.50
CA LEU A 279 -15.73 -20.97 -34.98
C LEU A 279 -15.90 -19.96 -33.83
N LEU A 280 -16.15 -20.46 -32.62
CA LEU A 280 -16.43 -19.64 -31.45
C LEU A 280 -15.30 -18.65 -31.13
N ASP A 281 -14.04 -19.09 -31.28
CA ASP A 281 -12.86 -18.23 -31.10
C ASP A 281 -12.78 -17.15 -32.19
N GLN A 282 -13.24 -17.44 -33.41
CA GLN A 282 -13.24 -16.53 -34.55
C GLN A 282 -14.34 -15.46 -34.43
N LEU A 283 -15.57 -15.90 -34.11
CA LEU A 283 -16.72 -15.03 -33.86
C LEU A 283 -16.45 -14.06 -32.73
N GLU A 284 -15.81 -14.53 -31.67
CA GLU A 284 -15.40 -13.68 -30.55
C GLU A 284 -14.48 -12.54 -31.01
N THR A 285 -13.48 -12.83 -31.84
CA THR A 285 -12.58 -11.81 -32.41
C THR A 285 -13.31 -10.84 -33.33
N LEU A 286 -14.24 -11.34 -34.15
CA LEU A 286 -15.04 -10.51 -35.06
C LEU A 286 -15.95 -9.53 -34.31
N VAL A 287 -16.65 -10.01 -33.27
CA VAL A 287 -17.54 -9.20 -32.43
C VAL A 287 -16.76 -8.15 -31.63
N GLU A 288 -15.57 -8.49 -31.13
CA GLU A 288 -14.69 -7.58 -30.38
C GLU A 288 -14.29 -6.33 -31.19
N HIS A 289 -14.23 -6.43 -32.51
CA HIS A 289 -13.85 -5.32 -33.39
C HIS A 289 -15.05 -4.61 -34.06
N SER A 290 -16.27 -4.94 -33.65
CA SER A 290 -17.48 -4.25 -34.13
C SER A 290 -17.61 -2.84 -33.50
N LYS A 291 -18.22 -1.88 -34.22
CA LYS A 291 -18.40 -0.48 -33.74
C LYS A 291 -19.29 -0.36 -32.48
N HIS A 292 -20.01 -1.43 -32.11
CA HIS A 292 -20.92 -1.46 -30.96
C HIS A 292 -20.17 -1.65 -29.63
N LYS A 293 -19.77 -0.53 -29.01
CA LYS A 293 -18.99 -0.45 -27.75
C LYS A 293 -19.59 -1.21 -26.54
N ALA A 294 -20.85 -1.58 -26.58
CA ALA A 294 -21.53 -2.28 -25.47
C ALA A 294 -21.05 -3.73 -25.28
N SER A 295 -20.64 -4.43 -26.34
CA SER A 295 -20.14 -5.82 -26.27
C SER A 295 -18.71 -5.94 -25.70
N LEU A 296 -17.96 -4.83 -25.69
CA LEU A 296 -16.58 -4.74 -25.21
C LEU A 296 -16.46 -4.65 -23.68
N LYS A 297 -17.53 -4.25 -22.98
CA LYS A 297 -17.54 -4.11 -21.51
C LYS A 297 -17.78 -5.45 -20.78
N VAL A 298 -18.22 -6.49 -21.48
CA VAL A 298 -18.50 -7.82 -20.91
C VAL A 298 -17.23 -8.68 -20.88
N PRO A 299 -16.93 -9.41 -19.78
CA PRO A 299 -15.79 -10.31 -19.73
C PRO A 299 -15.78 -11.35 -20.86
N LYS A 300 -14.57 -11.67 -21.34
CA LYS A 300 -14.33 -12.55 -22.50
C LYS A 300 -15.16 -13.85 -22.48
N LEU A 301 -15.09 -14.62 -21.39
CA LEU A 301 -15.79 -15.91 -21.28
C LEU A 301 -17.33 -15.78 -21.29
N MET A 302 -17.87 -14.68 -20.75
CA MET A 302 -19.31 -14.41 -20.78
C MET A 302 -19.77 -14.02 -22.18
N ARG A 303 -18.97 -13.20 -22.89
CA ARG A 303 -19.21 -12.86 -24.29
C ARG A 303 -19.22 -14.12 -25.15
N ARG A 304 -18.22 -14.98 -24.95
CA ARG A 304 -18.13 -16.28 -25.61
C ARG A 304 -19.35 -17.16 -25.37
N LYS A 305 -19.85 -17.24 -24.13
CA LYS A 305 -21.11 -17.94 -23.83
C LYS A 305 -22.29 -17.32 -24.59
N ARG A 306 -22.43 -16.00 -24.56
CA ARG A 306 -23.53 -15.31 -25.24
C ARG A 306 -23.54 -15.58 -26.74
N ILE A 307 -22.37 -15.63 -27.37
CA ILE A 307 -22.22 -16.03 -28.78
C ILE A 307 -22.70 -17.47 -28.97
N ALA A 308 -22.27 -18.40 -28.11
CA ALA A 308 -22.71 -19.79 -28.18
C ALA A 308 -24.24 -19.94 -28.01
N ASP A 309 -24.82 -19.25 -27.03
CA ASP A 309 -26.27 -19.28 -26.79
C ASP A 309 -27.06 -18.69 -27.99
N ALA A 310 -26.54 -17.61 -28.61
CA ALA A 310 -27.14 -17.03 -29.81
C ALA A 310 -27.07 -17.99 -31.01
N LEU A 311 -25.93 -18.66 -31.21
CA LEU A 311 -25.78 -19.68 -32.25
C LEU A 311 -26.75 -20.83 -32.06
N ASN A 312 -26.90 -21.34 -30.82
CA ASN A 312 -27.86 -22.41 -30.53
C ASN A 312 -29.30 -21.94 -30.81
N TYR A 313 -29.65 -20.71 -30.42
CA TYR A 313 -30.97 -20.14 -30.69
C TYR A 313 -31.28 -20.09 -32.18
N PHE A 314 -30.39 -19.50 -32.99
CA PHE A 314 -30.59 -19.41 -34.44
C PHE A 314 -30.50 -20.76 -35.13
N TYR A 315 -29.69 -21.69 -34.65
CA TYR A 315 -29.66 -23.06 -35.18
C TYR A 315 -30.98 -23.80 -34.98
N GLN A 316 -31.62 -23.63 -33.82
CA GLN A 316 -32.90 -24.29 -33.52
C GLN A 316 -34.10 -23.62 -34.20
N LYS A 317 -34.07 -22.29 -34.39
CA LYS A 317 -35.21 -21.51 -34.90
C LYS A 317 -35.12 -21.18 -36.39
N GLU A 318 -33.92 -20.95 -36.92
CA GLU A 318 -33.63 -20.51 -38.30
C GLU A 318 -32.43 -21.30 -38.89
N PRO A 319 -32.56 -22.62 -39.15
CA PRO A 319 -31.42 -23.51 -39.46
C PRO A 319 -30.67 -23.11 -40.74
N GLU A 320 -31.41 -22.65 -41.76
CA GLU A 320 -30.83 -22.22 -43.04
C GLU A 320 -29.95 -20.98 -42.87
N THR A 321 -30.47 -19.99 -42.14
CA THR A 321 -29.80 -18.72 -41.87
C THR A 321 -28.55 -18.90 -41.00
N GLY A 322 -28.65 -19.70 -39.93
CA GLY A 322 -27.51 -20.01 -39.07
C GLY A 322 -26.38 -20.71 -39.82
N THR A 323 -26.72 -21.69 -40.66
CA THR A 323 -25.72 -22.46 -41.44
C THR A 323 -25.06 -21.61 -42.52
N GLN A 324 -25.81 -20.71 -43.17
CA GLN A 324 -25.27 -19.76 -44.16
C GLN A 324 -24.26 -18.78 -43.57
N ILE A 325 -24.51 -18.25 -42.37
CA ILE A 325 -23.58 -17.31 -41.71
C ILE A 325 -22.29 -18.04 -41.31
N VAL A 326 -22.43 -19.24 -40.75
CA VAL A 326 -21.29 -20.07 -40.36
C VAL A 326 -20.43 -20.41 -41.56
N SER A 327 -21.04 -20.88 -42.66
CA SER A 327 -20.31 -21.23 -43.89
C SER A 327 -19.61 -20.01 -44.50
N ARG A 328 -20.26 -18.85 -44.50
CA ARG A 328 -19.67 -17.58 -44.97
C ARG A 328 -18.45 -17.16 -44.16
N ILE A 329 -18.49 -17.30 -42.83
CA ILE A 329 -17.34 -17.00 -41.95
C ILE A 329 -16.21 -17.99 -42.17
N GLN A 330 -16.52 -19.28 -42.32
CA GLN A 330 -15.52 -20.31 -42.62
C GLN A 330 -14.83 -20.07 -43.97
N GLN A 331 -15.59 -19.70 -45.01
CA GLN A 331 -15.05 -19.34 -46.32
C GLN A 331 -14.14 -18.12 -46.23
N TYR A 332 -14.57 -17.07 -45.52
CA TYR A 332 -13.75 -15.89 -45.28
C TYR A 332 -12.45 -16.24 -44.54
N HIS A 333 -12.54 -17.08 -43.51
CA HIS A 333 -11.37 -17.54 -42.77
C HIS A 333 -10.37 -18.27 -43.68
N HIS A 334 -10.86 -19.12 -44.58
CA HIS A 334 -10.01 -19.83 -45.53
C HIS A 334 -9.29 -18.86 -46.49
N LYS A 335 -9.98 -17.82 -46.98
CA LYS A 335 -9.38 -16.75 -47.80
C LYS A 335 -8.33 -15.93 -47.05
N VAL A 336 -8.60 -15.57 -45.80
CA VAL A 336 -7.65 -14.81 -44.96
C VAL A 336 -6.41 -15.64 -44.66
N LYS A 337 -6.59 -16.93 -44.35
CA LYS A 337 -5.50 -17.87 -44.07
C LYS A 337 -4.66 -18.16 -45.32
N SER A 338 -5.27 -18.28 -46.50
CA SER A 338 -4.54 -18.46 -47.76
C SER A 338 -3.72 -17.23 -48.15
N ALA A 339 -4.14 -16.03 -47.71
CA ALA A 339 -3.34 -14.81 -47.79
C ALA A 339 -2.21 -14.73 -46.73
N GLY A 340 -2.09 -15.73 -45.84
CA GLY A 340 -1.12 -15.77 -44.74
C GLY A 340 -1.50 -14.89 -43.55
N LEU A 341 -2.68 -14.28 -43.56
CA LEU A 341 -3.15 -13.38 -42.52
C LEU A 341 -4.00 -14.12 -41.48
N ILE A 342 -4.22 -13.49 -40.33
CA ILE A 342 -5.26 -13.85 -39.37
C ILE A 342 -6.28 -12.72 -39.32
N ILE A 343 -7.55 -13.07 -39.08
CA ILE A 343 -8.69 -12.13 -38.96
C ILE A 343 -8.40 -10.96 -37.99
N ASP A 344 -7.59 -11.19 -36.96
CA ASP A 344 -7.17 -10.22 -35.92
C ASP A 344 -6.02 -9.29 -36.37
N ASP A 345 -5.47 -9.46 -37.57
CA ASP A 345 -4.32 -8.68 -37.99
C ASP A 345 -4.67 -7.20 -38.15
N PRO A 346 -3.88 -6.27 -37.57
CA PRO A 346 -4.17 -4.83 -37.60
C PRO A 346 -4.42 -4.27 -39.01
N ILE A 347 -3.79 -4.90 -40.01
CA ILE A 347 -3.90 -4.53 -41.43
C ILE A 347 -5.31 -4.76 -41.98
N LEU A 348 -6.06 -5.75 -41.51
CA LEU A 348 -7.45 -6.00 -41.90
C LEU A 348 -8.43 -5.10 -41.15
N GLN A 349 -8.02 -4.58 -39.99
CA GLN A 349 -8.91 -3.88 -39.06
C GLN A 349 -9.01 -2.38 -39.31
N ARG A 350 -7.93 -1.75 -39.82
CA ARG A 350 -7.82 -0.29 -39.92
C ARG A 350 -6.99 0.12 -41.14
N ASN A 351 -7.43 1.17 -41.82
CA ASN A 351 -6.82 1.67 -43.05
C ASN A 351 -5.95 2.94 -42.84
N THR A 352 -5.35 3.14 -41.66
CA THR A 352 -4.82 4.46 -41.23
C THR A 352 -3.37 4.37 -40.71
N ILE A 353 -2.66 5.51 -40.67
CA ILE A 353 -1.32 5.70 -40.07
C ILE A 353 -1.15 5.09 -38.66
N ARG A 354 -2.27 4.97 -37.94
CA ARG A 354 -2.37 4.30 -36.64
C ARG A 354 -2.01 2.81 -36.68
N THR A 355 -2.26 2.12 -37.80
CA THR A 355 -1.87 0.72 -38.02
C THR A 355 -0.35 0.60 -38.09
N THR A 356 0.31 1.49 -38.85
CA THR A 356 1.78 1.58 -38.92
C THR A 356 2.38 1.83 -37.53
N PHE A 357 1.84 2.80 -36.78
CA PHE A 357 2.29 3.07 -35.41
C PHE A 357 2.11 1.86 -34.48
N THR A 358 0.99 1.13 -34.61
CA THR A 358 0.73 -0.08 -33.81
C THR A 358 1.74 -1.19 -34.12
N ILE A 359 2.11 -1.35 -35.40
CA ILE A 359 3.12 -2.33 -35.84
C ILE A 359 4.51 -1.93 -35.31
N CYS A 360 4.90 -0.66 -35.44
CA CYS A 360 6.16 -0.14 -34.89
C CYS A 360 6.24 -0.33 -33.36
N TRP A 361 5.13 -0.06 -32.65
CA TRP A 361 5.06 -0.26 -31.21
C TRP A 361 5.25 -1.73 -30.81
N LYS A 362 4.69 -2.69 -31.58
CA LYS A 362 4.93 -4.12 -31.35
C LYS A 362 6.41 -4.48 -31.49
N LEU A 363 7.12 -3.88 -32.46
CA LEU A 363 8.57 -4.07 -32.63
C LEU A 363 9.39 -3.48 -31.48
N ILE A 364 9.09 -2.25 -31.05
CA ILE A 364 9.73 -1.62 -29.89
C ILE A 364 9.53 -2.49 -28.64
N HIS A 365 8.31 -3.00 -28.43
CA HIS A 365 8.01 -3.90 -27.32
C HIS A 365 8.82 -5.21 -27.40
N LEU A 366 9.08 -5.75 -28.60
CA LEU A 366 9.94 -6.93 -28.73
C LEU A 366 11.38 -6.62 -28.34
N ILE A 367 11.91 -5.45 -28.72
CA ILE A 367 13.29 -5.05 -28.41
C ILE A 367 13.44 -4.79 -26.91
N LEU A 368 12.55 -3.98 -26.32
CA LEU A 368 12.63 -3.56 -24.91
C LEU A 368 12.64 -4.76 -23.94
N TRP A 369 11.83 -5.77 -24.22
CA TRP A 369 11.67 -6.92 -23.34
C TRP A 369 12.57 -8.11 -23.68
N PHE A 370 13.37 -8.02 -24.75
CA PHE A 370 14.26 -9.10 -25.17
C PHE A 370 15.29 -9.45 -24.09
N VAL A 371 16.01 -8.45 -23.56
CA VAL A 371 17.09 -8.69 -22.57
C VAL A 371 16.55 -9.31 -21.28
N PRO A 372 15.50 -8.75 -20.62
CA PRO A 372 14.91 -9.40 -19.44
C PRO A 372 14.36 -10.80 -19.73
N ALA A 373 13.77 -11.03 -20.91
CA ALA A 373 13.28 -12.34 -21.30
C ALA A 373 14.42 -13.34 -21.51
N LEU A 374 15.54 -12.91 -22.11
CA LEU A 374 16.72 -13.73 -22.33
C LEU A 374 17.35 -14.15 -20.99
N VAL A 375 17.57 -13.20 -20.08
CA VAL A 375 18.07 -13.47 -18.72
C VAL A 375 17.15 -14.45 -17.99
N GLY A 376 15.84 -14.22 -18.07
CA GLY A 376 14.84 -15.10 -17.46
C GLY A 376 14.84 -16.51 -18.06
N THR A 377 15.12 -16.63 -19.36
CA THR A 377 15.24 -17.91 -20.04
C THR A 377 16.48 -18.65 -19.57
N LEU A 378 17.64 -18.02 -19.65
CA LEU A 378 18.92 -18.62 -19.25
C LEU A 378 18.90 -19.03 -17.77
N GLY A 379 18.39 -18.16 -16.89
CA GLY A 379 18.31 -18.45 -15.45
C GLY A 379 17.32 -19.56 -15.06
N ASN A 380 16.39 -19.91 -15.94
CA ASN A 380 15.32 -20.89 -15.65
C ASN A 380 15.25 -22.06 -16.66
N ILE A 381 16.16 -22.15 -17.63
CA ILE A 381 16.09 -23.17 -18.69
C ILE A 381 16.26 -24.58 -18.12
N VAL A 382 17.17 -24.74 -17.15
CA VAL A 382 17.45 -26.02 -16.50
C VAL A 382 16.21 -26.57 -15.78
N PRO A 383 15.59 -25.86 -14.80
CA PRO A 383 14.40 -26.37 -14.15
C PRO A 383 13.21 -26.50 -15.12
N PHE A 384 13.11 -25.65 -16.14
CA PHE A 384 12.06 -25.74 -17.16
C PHE A 384 12.13 -27.03 -17.99
N VAL A 385 13.31 -27.37 -18.52
CA VAL A 385 13.53 -28.57 -19.34
C VAL A 385 13.31 -29.83 -18.51
N ILE A 386 13.89 -29.89 -17.30
CA ILE A 386 13.73 -31.05 -16.41
C ILE A 386 12.24 -31.26 -16.07
N THR A 387 11.54 -30.18 -15.68
CA THR A 387 10.10 -30.25 -15.37
C THR A 387 9.30 -30.78 -16.55
N ARG A 388 9.58 -30.27 -17.76
CA ARG A 388 8.84 -30.67 -18.97
C ARG A 388 9.08 -32.13 -19.33
N SER A 389 10.33 -32.58 -19.29
CA SER A 389 10.73 -33.96 -19.61
C SER A 389 10.15 -34.99 -18.64
N ILE A 390 10.12 -34.68 -17.33
CA ILE A 390 9.53 -35.57 -16.32
C ILE A 390 8.00 -35.53 -16.41
N ALA A 391 7.40 -34.34 -16.52
CA ALA A 391 5.94 -34.21 -16.57
C ALA A 391 5.29 -34.87 -17.79
N THR A 392 6.01 -35.04 -18.91
CA THR A 392 5.54 -35.79 -20.08
C THR A 392 5.63 -37.30 -19.89
N LYS A 393 6.60 -37.80 -19.12
CA LYS A 393 6.77 -39.24 -18.85
C LYS A 393 5.83 -39.79 -17.77
N VAL A 394 5.34 -38.92 -16.89
CA VAL A 394 4.41 -39.26 -15.79
C VAL A 394 2.94 -39.28 -16.26
N GLN A 395 2.66 -38.86 -17.49
CA GLN A 395 1.30 -38.88 -18.05
C GLN A 395 1.01 -40.24 -18.69
N ASP A 396 0.12 -41.02 -18.06
CA ASP A 396 -0.47 -42.21 -18.69
C ASP A 396 -1.35 -41.81 -19.89
N GLU A 397 -1.28 -42.60 -20.97
CA GLU A 397 -2.15 -42.45 -22.13
C GLU A 397 -3.63 -42.40 -21.70
N GLY A 398 -4.27 -41.24 -21.92
CA GLY A 398 -5.69 -41.02 -21.61
C GLY A 398 -6.00 -40.22 -20.34
N GLN A 399 -5.01 -39.85 -19.50
CA GLN A 399 -5.23 -38.92 -18.38
C GLN A 399 -4.50 -37.59 -18.58
N LYS A 400 -5.22 -36.57 -19.04
CA LYS A 400 -4.66 -35.24 -19.32
C LYS A 400 -4.73 -34.29 -18.11
N THR A 401 -4.05 -34.63 -17.02
CA THR A 401 -3.85 -33.75 -15.84
C THR A 401 -2.57 -32.91 -15.98
N THR A 402 -2.39 -32.25 -17.14
CA THR A 402 -1.13 -31.60 -17.52
C THR A 402 -0.73 -30.45 -16.60
N ALA A 403 -1.69 -29.64 -16.14
CA ALA A 403 -1.43 -28.50 -15.26
C ALA A 403 -0.97 -28.95 -13.87
N LEU A 404 -1.66 -29.91 -13.25
CA LEU A 404 -1.31 -30.39 -11.91
C LEU A 404 0.03 -31.13 -11.91
N THR A 405 0.27 -31.98 -12.91
CA THR A 405 1.54 -32.72 -13.03
C THR A 405 2.72 -31.76 -13.17
N ARG A 406 2.57 -30.68 -13.97
CA ARG A 406 3.60 -29.64 -14.10
C ARG A 406 3.81 -28.85 -12.81
N ILE A 407 2.76 -28.55 -12.05
CA ILE A 407 2.88 -27.87 -10.76
C ILE A 407 3.57 -28.78 -9.73
N GLY A 408 3.13 -30.03 -9.63
CA GLY A 408 3.64 -31.00 -8.65
C GLY A 408 5.10 -31.38 -8.89
N VAL A 409 5.50 -31.59 -10.15
CA VAL A 409 6.89 -31.89 -10.51
C VAL A 409 7.74 -30.61 -10.52
N GLY A 410 7.21 -29.51 -11.04
CA GLY A 410 7.97 -28.27 -11.23
C GLY A 410 8.30 -27.55 -9.93
N LEU A 411 7.37 -27.48 -8.97
CA LEU A 411 7.58 -26.69 -7.75
C LEU A 411 8.83 -27.15 -6.96
N PRO A 412 9.04 -28.45 -6.67
CA PRO A 412 10.26 -28.91 -6.00
C PRO A 412 11.53 -28.61 -6.80
N ILE A 413 11.51 -28.83 -8.12
CA ILE A 413 12.68 -28.62 -9.00
C ILE A 413 13.09 -27.15 -9.00
N TYR A 414 12.14 -26.23 -9.14
CA TYR A 414 12.43 -24.79 -9.13
C TYR A 414 12.92 -24.31 -7.75
N LEU A 415 12.36 -24.84 -6.64
CA LEU A 415 12.81 -24.49 -5.30
C LEU A 415 14.26 -24.94 -5.05
N LEU A 416 14.60 -26.18 -5.43
CA LEU A 416 15.97 -26.69 -5.35
C LEU A 416 16.94 -25.87 -6.21
N TRP A 417 16.52 -25.52 -7.43
CA TRP A 417 17.32 -24.70 -8.34
C TRP A 417 17.64 -23.30 -7.78
N TYR A 418 16.63 -22.61 -7.22
CA TYR A 418 16.85 -21.29 -6.62
C TYR A 418 17.63 -21.35 -5.30
N ALA A 419 17.49 -22.44 -4.53
CA ALA A 419 18.33 -22.67 -3.36
C ALA A 419 19.81 -22.86 -3.74
N LEU A 420 20.07 -23.59 -4.83
CA LEU A 420 21.43 -23.79 -5.34
C LEU A 420 22.06 -22.47 -5.78
N ILE A 421 21.36 -21.68 -6.60
CA ILE A 421 21.84 -20.36 -7.06
C ILE A 421 22.11 -19.43 -5.87
N ALA A 422 21.19 -19.37 -4.91
CA ALA A 422 21.36 -18.55 -3.72
C ALA A 422 22.59 -18.99 -2.91
N ASN A 423 22.82 -20.30 -2.75
CA ASN A 423 24.00 -20.79 -2.05
C ASN A 423 25.31 -20.49 -2.80
N THR A 424 25.34 -20.60 -4.13
CA THR A 424 26.50 -20.21 -4.93
C THR A 424 26.83 -18.73 -4.74
N ILE A 425 25.83 -17.84 -4.81
CA ILE A 425 26.03 -16.40 -4.59
C ILE A 425 26.55 -16.13 -3.18
N ARG A 426 26.04 -16.83 -2.17
CA ARG A 426 26.51 -16.71 -0.79
C ARG A 426 27.99 -17.07 -0.67
N ILE A 427 28.42 -18.16 -1.29
CA ILE A 427 29.81 -18.65 -1.24
C ILE A 427 30.76 -17.65 -1.92
N GLU A 428 30.42 -17.20 -3.13
CA GLU A 428 31.28 -16.35 -3.95
C GLU A 428 31.35 -14.90 -3.44
N THR A 429 30.23 -14.35 -2.97
CA THR A 429 30.16 -12.92 -2.61
C THR A 429 30.27 -12.65 -1.11
N GLN A 430 30.03 -13.66 -0.25
CA GLN A 430 29.86 -13.50 1.20
C GLN A 430 28.73 -12.52 1.61
N GLN A 431 27.91 -12.06 0.66
CA GLN A 431 26.86 -11.05 0.88
C GLN A 431 25.47 -11.69 0.89
N TRP A 432 24.80 -11.65 2.04
CA TRP A 432 23.56 -12.40 2.23
C TRP A 432 22.36 -11.69 1.57
N VAL A 433 22.47 -10.37 1.35
CA VAL A 433 21.45 -9.52 0.69
C VAL A 433 21.33 -9.82 -0.81
N LEU A 434 22.41 -10.26 -1.46
CA LEU A 434 22.42 -10.59 -2.89
C LEU A 434 21.60 -11.85 -3.21
N MET A 435 21.40 -12.74 -2.22
CA MET A 435 20.58 -13.95 -2.37
C MET A 435 19.09 -13.65 -2.66
N PRO A 436 18.35 -12.90 -1.81
CA PRO A 436 16.95 -12.59 -2.09
C PRO A 436 16.78 -11.69 -3.31
N VAL A 437 17.69 -10.75 -3.58
CA VAL A 437 17.64 -9.87 -4.77
C VAL A 437 17.75 -10.70 -6.05
N THR A 438 18.72 -11.61 -6.11
CA THR A 438 18.92 -12.43 -7.31
C THR A 438 17.76 -13.39 -7.53
N ASN A 439 17.26 -14.04 -6.47
CA ASN A 439 16.09 -14.91 -6.58
C ASN A 439 14.83 -14.14 -7.02
N PHE A 440 14.64 -12.92 -6.54
CA PHE A 440 13.55 -12.05 -6.98
C PHE A 440 13.67 -11.70 -8.47
N LEU A 441 14.86 -11.29 -8.92
CA LEU A 441 15.13 -10.96 -10.32
C LEU A 441 14.96 -12.19 -11.24
N LEU A 442 15.39 -13.38 -10.81
CA LEU A 442 15.21 -14.63 -11.55
C LEU A 442 13.74 -15.03 -11.68
N LEU A 443 12.95 -14.86 -10.62
CA LEU A 443 11.51 -15.09 -10.65
C LEU A 443 10.82 -14.10 -11.59
N LEU A 444 11.15 -12.80 -11.48
CA LEU A 444 10.57 -11.75 -12.30
C LEU A 444 10.90 -11.95 -13.79
N SER A 445 12.18 -12.09 -14.12
CA SER A 445 12.65 -12.33 -15.49
C SER A 445 12.09 -13.63 -16.08
N GLY A 446 11.98 -14.70 -15.27
CA GLY A 446 11.32 -15.95 -15.68
C GLY A 446 9.86 -15.75 -16.08
N THR A 447 9.09 -14.95 -15.34
CA THR A 447 7.69 -14.64 -15.71
C THR A 447 7.59 -13.78 -16.98
N ILE A 448 8.56 -12.89 -17.20
CA ILE A 448 8.66 -12.10 -18.44
C ILE A 448 8.93 -13.03 -19.62
N SER A 449 9.91 -13.94 -19.50
CA SER A 449 10.26 -14.93 -20.52
C SER A 449 9.05 -15.76 -20.98
N LEU A 450 8.26 -16.28 -20.02
CA LEU A 450 7.07 -17.09 -20.32
C LEU A 450 6.01 -16.34 -21.14
N LYS A 451 5.94 -15.01 -21.03
CA LYS A 451 5.02 -14.17 -21.82
C LYS A 451 5.65 -13.70 -23.13
N TYR A 452 6.95 -13.41 -23.09
CA TYR A 452 7.69 -12.84 -24.20
C TYR A 452 7.78 -13.78 -25.38
N TRP A 453 8.23 -15.03 -25.20
CA TRP A 453 8.48 -15.93 -26.33
C TRP A 453 7.23 -16.27 -27.15
N PRO A 454 6.06 -16.61 -26.55
CA PRO A 454 4.84 -16.81 -27.31
C PRO A 454 4.40 -15.54 -28.05
N TYR A 455 4.58 -14.36 -27.43
CA TYR A 455 4.29 -13.08 -28.06
C TYR A 455 5.25 -12.76 -29.22
N CYS A 456 6.53 -13.06 -29.06
CA CYS A 456 7.58 -12.87 -30.06
C CYS A 456 7.34 -13.74 -31.28
N VAL A 457 7.18 -15.06 -31.10
CA VAL A 457 6.91 -15.99 -32.21
C VAL A 457 5.64 -15.58 -32.94
N LYS A 458 4.54 -15.33 -32.22
CA LYS A 458 3.28 -14.87 -32.83
C LYS A 458 3.50 -13.58 -33.62
N THR A 459 4.15 -12.59 -33.04
CA THR A 459 4.34 -11.27 -33.67
C THR A 459 5.24 -11.36 -34.90
N MET A 460 6.37 -12.08 -34.84
CA MET A 460 7.30 -12.21 -35.97
C MET A 460 6.68 -12.96 -37.14
N VAL A 461 5.95 -14.06 -36.89
CA VAL A 461 5.25 -14.80 -37.93
C VAL A 461 4.19 -13.92 -38.61
N HIS A 462 3.33 -13.24 -37.83
CA HIS A 462 2.29 -12.38 -38.41
C HIS A 462 2.84 -11.14 -39.11
N LEU A 463 3.92 -10.54 -38.60
CA LEU A 463 4.50 -9.35 -39.19
C LEU A 463 5.01 -9.62 -40.62
N GLY A 464 5.68 -10.75 -40.83
CA GLY A 464 6.15 -11.15 -42.17
C GLY A 464 5.00 -11.30 -43.17
N HIS A 465 3.88 -11.90 -42.75
CA HIS A 465 2.69 -12.03 -43.60
C HIS A 465 1.96 -10.70 -43.83
N GLN A 466 1.86 -9.84 -42.81
CA GLN A 466 1.26 -8.51 -42.93
C GLN A 466 2.03 -7.62 -43.91
N VAL A 467 3.37 -7.65 -43.89
CA VAL A 467 4.21 -6.91 -44.84
C VAL A 467 3.96 -7.41 -46.27
N ARG A 468 3.97 -8.74 -46.51
CA ARG A 468 3.70 -9.30 -47.84
C ARG A 468 2.29 -8.98 -48.35
N ALA A 469 1.28 -9.02 -47.48
CA ALA A 469 -0.09 -8.67 -47.83
C ALA A 469 -0.27 -7.16 -48.10
N SER A 470 0.48 -6.30 -47.40
CA SER A 470 0.44 -4.84 -47.62
C SER A 470 0.88 -4.43 -49.03
N LEU A 471 1.70 -5.27 -49.69
CA LEU A 471 2.14 -5.07 -51.07
C LEU A 471 1.03 -5.41 -52.09
N LYS A 472 -0.01 -6.17 -51.70
CA LYS A 472 -1.13 -6.58 -52.55
C LYS A 472 -2.41 -5.79 -52.21
N LYS A 473 -2.41 -4.48 -52.51
CA LYS A 473 -3.47 -3.53 -52.11
C LYS A 473 -4.90 -3.96 -52.50
N GLY A 474 -5.11 -4.46 -53.72
CA GLY A 474 -6.44 -4.85 -54.21
C GLY A 474 -7.07 -6.01 -53.45
N MET A 475 -6.31 -7.08 -53.23
CA MET A 475 -6.75 -8.23 -52.41
C MET A 475 -7.05 -7.81 -50.97
N LEU A 476 -6.23 -6.95 -50.38
CA LEU A 476 -6.42 -6.46 -49.02
C LEU A 476 -7.69 -5.61 -48.88
N GLN A 477 -8.01 -4.79 -49.89
CA GLN A 477 -9.24 -4.01 -49.91
C GLN A 477 -10.48 -4.91 -49.97
N GLN A 478 -10.47 -5.92 -50.85
CA GLN A 478 -11.56 -6.90 -50.95
C GLN A 478 -11.78 -7.66 -49.64
N LEU A 479 -10.69 -8.12 -48.98
CA LEU A 479 -10.77 -8.81 -47.70
C LEU A 479 -11.30 -7.91 -46.57
N ARG A 480 -11.11 -6.59 -46.64
CA ARG A 480 -11.63 -5.62 -45.67
C ARG A 480 -13.11 -5.34 -45.88
N GLU A 481 -13.54 -5.19 -47.13
CA GLU A 481 -14.95 -4.99 -47.48
C GLU A 481 -15.78 -6.22 -47.06
N GLU A 482 -15.30 -7.43 -47.38
CA GLU A 482 -15.94 -8.69 -46.95
C GLU A 482 -15.97 -8.83 -45.42
N LEU A 483 -14.93 -8.37 -44.71
CA LEU A 483 -14.89 -8.35 -43.24
C LEU A 483 -15.91 -7.39 -42.62
N LEU A 484 -16.06 -6.20 -43.20
CA LEU A 484 -17.00 -5.18 -42.73
C LEU A 484 -18.44 -5.67 -42.92
N ASP A 485 -18.72 -6.32 -44.04
CA ASP A 485 -20.03 -6.90 -44.31
C ASP A 485 -20.38 -8.03 -43.33
N ILE A 486 -19.48 -9.00 -43.13
CA ILE A 486 -19.64 -10.07 -42.15
C ILE A 486 -19.90 -9.51 -40.74
N ARG A 487 -19.20 -8.43 -40.36
CA ARG A 487 -19.44 -7.76 -39.07
C ARG A 487 -20.80 -7.08 -38.99
N GLY A 488 -21.24 -6.43 -40.07
CA GLY A 488 -22.57 -5.84 -40.16
C GLY A 488 -23.65 -6.89 -39.91
N THR A 489 -23.54 -8.03 -40.60
CA THR A 489 -24.43 -9.18 -40.38
C THR A 489 -24.38 -9.65 -38.92
N LEU A 490 -23.20 -9.91 -38.36
CA LEU A 490 -23.06 -10.38 -36.98
C LEU A 490 -23.64 -9.42 -35.92
N VAL A 491 -23.53 -8.11 -36.14
CA VAL A 491 -24.13 -7.09 -35.25
C VAL A 491 -25.66 -7.19 -35.28
N GLN A 492 -26.28 -7.35 -36.45
CA GLN A 492 -27.73 -7.52 -36.58
C GLN A 492 -28.22 -8.75 -35.81
N TYR A 493 -27.56 -9.91 -35.94
CA TYR A 493 -27.92 -11.10 -35.17
C TYR A 493 -27.69 -10.92 -33.66
N ALA A 494 -26.63 -10.21 -33.28
CA ALA A 494 -26.35 -9.92 -31.88
C ALA A 494 -27.37 -8.96 -31.25
N GLU A 495 -27.94 -8.03 -32.02
CA GLU A 495 -29.03 -7.14 -31.61
C GLU A 495 -30.35 -7.91 -31.50
N ARG A 496 -30.73 -8.68 -32.52
CA ARG A 496 -31.91 -9.57 -32.49
C ARG A 496 -31.90 -10.50 -31.28
N TYR A 497 -30.75 -11.08 -30.93
CA TYR A 497 -30.61 -11.91 -29.74
C TYR A 497 -30.60 -11.09 -28.43
N ALA A 498 -30.14 -9.83 -28.47
CA ALA A 498 -30.15 -8.96 -27.29
C ALA A 498 -31.54 -8.50 -26.86
N ASP A 499 -32.48 -8.37 -27.81
CA ASP A 499 -33.88 -8.07 -27.53
C ASP A 499 -34.56 -9.23 -26.77
N LEU A 500 -34.14 -10.47 -27.06
CA LEU A 500 -34.63 -11.67 -26.37
C LEU A 500 -33.97 -11.88 -25.01
N VAL A 501 -32.66 -11.63 -24.91
CA VAL A 501 -31.87 -11.81 -23.70
C VAL A 501 -31.06 -10.54 -23.40
N PRO A 502 -31.51 -9.72 -22.43
CA PRO A 502 -30.87 -8.45 -22.08
C PRO A 502 -29.37 -8.59 -21.79
N ARG A 503 -28.62 -7.52 -22.02
CA ARG A 503 -27.17 -7.48 -21.75
C ARG A 503 -26.92 -7.46 -20.24
N PRO A 504 -26.09 -8.35 -19.69
CA PRO A 504 -25.70 -8.24 -18.29
C PRO A 504 -24.93 -6.93 -18.09
N ASN A 505 -25.26 -6.21 -17.01
CA ASN A 505 -24.49 -5.05 -16.60
C ASN A 505 -23.01 -5.47 -16.45
N PRO A 506 -22.06 -4.74 -17.05
CA PRO A 506 -20.66 -5.11 -16.93
C PRO A 506 -20.29 -5.12 -15.45
N PRO A 507 -19.53 -6.13 -14.98
CA PRO A 507 -19.06 -6.13 -13.60
C PRO A 507 -18.32 -4.81 -13.37
N SER A 508 -18.66 -4.13 -12.28
CA SER A 508 -17.92 -2.97 -11.77
C SER A 508 -16.54 -3.46 -11.30
N ILE A 509 -15.66 -3.79 -12.24
CA ILE A 509 -14.27 -4.09 -11.94
C ILE A 509 -13.70 -2.79 -11.37
N LYS A 510 -13.49 -2.74 -10.05
CA LYS A 510 -12.89 -1.60 -9.35
C LYS A 510 -11.54 -1.31 -10.03
N PRO A 511 -11.44 -0.26 -10.86
CA PRO A 511 -10.22 0.05 -11.61
C PRO A 511 -9.06 0.41 -10.67
N ILE A 512 -9.39 0.77 -9.43
CA ILE A 512 -8.49 0.95 -8.29
C ILE A 512 -7.54 -0.24 -8.10
N VAL A 513 -8.00 -1.49 -8.25
CA VAL A 513 -7.13 -2.68 -8.04
C VAL A 513 -6.09 -2.86 -9.14
N MET A 514 -6.41 -2.48 -10.39
CA MET A 514 -5.45 -2.52 -11.50
C MET A 514 -4.48 -1.33 -11.45
N LEU A 515 -4.95 -0.16 -11.00
CA LEU A 515 -4.08 0.98 -10.73
C LEU A 515 -3.09 0.62 -9.62
N PHE A 516 -3.57 0.09 -8.48
CA PHE A 516 -2.73 -0.40 -7.38
C PHE A 516 -1.72 -1.46 -7.81
N ALA A 517 -2.11 -2.42 -8.67
CA ALA A 517 -1.17 -3.44 -9.15
C ALA A 517 -0.07 -2.86 -10.07
N SER A 518 -0.40 -1.84 -10.87
CA SER A 518 0.58 -1.16 -11.74
C SER A 518 1.46 -0.18 -10.97
N THR A 519 0.89 0.60 -10.04
CA THR A 519 1.63 1.54 -9.20
C THR A 519 2.50 0.79 -8.19
N LEU A 520 2.04 -0.31 -7.61
CA LEU A 520 2.85 -1.16 -6.73
C LEU A 520 4.00 -1.85 -7.50
N SER A 521 3.77 -2.26 -8.75
CA SER A 521 4.85 -2.81 -9.59
C SER A 521 5.90 -1.75 -9.95
N SER A 522 5.47 -0.50 -10.20
CA SER A 522 6.36 0.63 -10.45
C SER A 522 7.08 1.10 -9.18
N LEU A 523 6.39 1.09 -8.03
CA LEU A 523 6.96 1.38 -6.71
C LEU A 523 7.99 0.34 -6.30
N VAL A 524 7.77 -0.94 -6.60
CA VAL A 524 8.75 -2.02 -6.37
C VAL A 524 9.99 -1.84 -7.26
N LEU A 525 9.82 -1.45 -8.52
CA LEU A 525 10.95 -1.13 -9.41
C LEU A 525 11.70 0.13 -8.96
N LEU A 526 10.99 1.16 -8.52
CA LEU A 526 11.56 2.38 -7.96
C LEU A 526 12.32 2.07 -6.68
N SER A 527 11.75 1.24 -5.78
CA SER A 527 12.41 0.85 -4.53
C SER A 527 13.61 -0.08 -4.76
N VAL A 528 13.64 -0.91 -5.80
CA VAL A 528 14.84 -1.67 -6.18
C VAL A 528 15.93 -0.76 -6.76
N ALA A 529 15.58 0.16 -7.66
CA ALA A 529 16.52 1.15 -8.20
C ALA A 529 17.04 2.11 -7.12
N PHE A 530 16.20 2.40 -6.14
CA PHE A 530 16.49 3.25 -5.01
C PHE A 530 17.35 2.55 -3.96
N VAL A 531 17.09 1.28 -3.64
CA VAL A 531 17.98 0.47 -2.81
C VAL A 531 19.36 0.34 -3.48
N PHE A 532 19.41 0.22 -4.81
CA PHE A 532 20.65 0.20 -5.57
C PHE A 532 21.39 1.57 -5.55
N TYR A 533 20.66 2.68 -5.72
CA TYR A 533 21.19 4.05 -5.56
C TYR A 533 21.68 4.30 -4.13
N MET A 534 20.94 3.85 -3.12
CA MET A 534 21.29 3.94 -1.71
C MET A 534 22.57 3.16 -1.40
N LEU A 535 22.68 1.92 -1.87
CA LEU A 535 23.90 1.10 -1.73
C LEU A 535 25.13 1.77 -2.39
N LEU A 536 24.93 2.44 -3.52
CA LEU A 536 25.99 3.21 -4.20
C LEU A 536 26.33 4.53 -3.48
N ASN A 537 25.37 5.23 -2.90
CA ASN A 537 25.60 6.50 -2.20
C ASN A 537 26.17 6.31 -0.78
N ILE A 538 25.79 5.24 -0.08
CA ILE A 538 26.37 4.85 1.21
C ILE A 538 27.86 4.56 1.06
N TYR A 539 28.26 3.97 -0.06
CA TYR A 539 29.66 3.68 -0.35
C TYR A 539 30.46 4.90 -0.85
N PHE A 540 29.79 5.94 -1.35
CA PHE A 540 30.43 7.04 -2.07
C PHE A 540 29.78 8.41 -1.78
N ARG A 541 29.84 8.94 -0.55
CA ARG A 541 29.83 10.40 -0.36
C ARG A 541 30.63 10.92 0.85
N PRO A 542 31.11 12.18 0.76
CA PRO A 542 32.26 12.72 1.49
C PRO A 542 31.88 13.88 2.42
N GLU A 543 30.65 13.93 2.96
CA GLU A 543 30.14 15.12 3.69
C GLU A 543 31.03 15.50 4.88
N ILE A 544 31.69 14.55 5.53
CA ILE A 544 32.61 14.81 6.66
C ILE A 544 33.94 15.42 6.21
N LYS A 545 34.33 15.25 4.93
CA LYS A 545 35.51 15.94 4.38
C LYS A 545 35.29 17.45 4.24
N GLY A 546 34.05 17.88 3.93
CA GLY A 546 33.74 19.28 3.64
C GLY A 546 33.96 20.22 4.84
N ASP A 547 33.45 19.86 6.02
CA ASP A 547 33.58 20.70 7.22
C ASP A 547 35.04 20.79 7.71
N MET A 548 35.77 19.68 7.67
CA MET A 548 37.20 19.62 8.01
C MET A 548 38.09 20.34 6.98
N GLU A 549 37.66 20.46 5.72
CA GLU A 549 38.38 21.22 4.67
C GLU A 549 38.04 22.72 4.71
N MET A 550 36.82 23.11 5.07
CA MET A 550 36.37 24.51 5.15
C MET A 550 37.10 25.32 6.22
N PHE A 551 37.32 24.75 7.40
CA PHE A 551 38.05 25.43 8.48
C PHE A 551 39.58 25.37 8.33
N ARG A 552 40.11 24.60 7.37
CA ARG A 552 41.56 24.63 7.04
C ARG A 552 41.98 25.92 6.35
N THR A 553 41.05 26.73 5.85
CA THR A 553 41.36 27.95 5.08
C THR A 553 41.27 29.25 5.88
N GLU A 554 40.80 29.23 7.13
CA GLU A 554 40.73 30.45 7.97
C GLU A 554 42.11 30.81 8.55
N GLU A 555 42.63 31.99 8.19
CA GLU A 555 43.85 32.56 8.78
C GLU A 555 43.52 33.26 10.09
N VAL A 556 44.03 32.73 11.22
CA VAL A 556 43.91 33.35 12.54
C VAL A 556 45.31 33.66 13.05
N GLU A 557 45.52 34.88 13.54
CA GLU A 557 46.79 35.30 14.12
C GLU A 557 47.02 34.60 15.48
N LEU A 558 48.09 33.79 15.55
CA LEU A 558 48.43 33.01 16.74
C LEU A 558 49.31 33.85 17.66
N ASN A 559 48.71 34.41 18.71
CA ASN A 559 49.42 35.13 19.76
C ASN A 559 48.93 34.70 21.15
N GLU A 560 49.68 35.09 22.19
CA GLU A 560 49.39 34.75 23.59
C GLU A 560 47.95 35.10 24.02
N ALA A 561 47.41 36.22 23.52
CA ALA A 561 46.07 36.67 23.86
C ALA A 561 44.97 35.80 23.21
N THR A 562 45.12 35.44 21.94
CA THR A 562 44.13 34.61 21.22
C THR A 562 44.07 33.19 21.75
N VAL A 563 45.24 32.61 22.08
CA VAL A 563 45.33 31.28 22.70
C VAL A 563 44.73 31.28 24.10
N THR A 564 45.04 32.27 24.94
CA THR A 564 44.47 32.37 26.30
C THR A 564 42.94 32.53 26.27
N GLN A 565 42.40 33.32 25.33
CA GLN A 565 40.95 33.45 25.15
C GLN A 565 40.29 32.14 24.70
N ALA A 566 40.95 31.37 23.84
CA ALA A 566 40.47 30.05 23.44
C ALA A 566 40.48 29.05 24.61
N GLU A 567 41.52 29.07 25.45
CA GLU A 567 41.58 28.25 26.68
C GLU A 567 40.43 28.58 27.64
N LEU A 568 40.19 29.87 27.92
CA LEU A 568 39.07 30.31 28.75
C LEU A 568 37.71 29.92 28.16
N THR A 569 37.58 29.95 26.83
CA THR A 569 36.36 29.54 26.14
C THR A 569 36.09 28.05 26.31
N VAL A 570 37.10 27.19 26.15
CA VAL A 570 36.99 25.74 26.37
C VAL A 570 36.60 25.44 27.82
N LEU A 571 37.23 26.11 28.79
CA LEU A 571 36.91 25.94 30.22
C LEU A 571 35.46 26.34 30.54
N ARG A 572 35.01 27.50 30.03
CA ARG A 572 33.63 27.98 30.20
C ARG A 572 32.60 27.03 29.57
N ILE A 573 32.90 26.49 28.38
CA ILE A 573 32.05 25.50 27.73
C ILE A 573 32.00 24.22 28.56
N GLY A 574 33.14 23.78 29.13
CA GLY A 574 33.22 22.61 30.01
C GLY A 574 32.30 22.71 31.23
N GLU A 575 32.34 23.84 31.95
CA GLU A 575 31.47 24.08 33.11
C GLU A 575 29.97 24.07 32.72
N LYS A 576 29.63 24.81 31.66
CA LYS A 576 28.23 24.96 31.21
C LYS A 576 27.65 23.70 30.56
N ALA A 577 28.49 22.84 29.99
CA ALA A 577 28.08 21.57 29.41
C ALA A 577 27.50 20.61 30.45
N LYS A 578 28.01 20.65 31.69
CA LYS A 578 27.51 19.83 32.79
C LYS A 578 26.09 20.25 33.20
N GLU A 579 25.87 21.54 33.43
CA GLU A 579 24.55 22.11 33.76
C GLU A 579 23.51 21.82 32.66
N THR A 580 23.91 22.00 31.40
CA THR A 580 23.04 21.75 30.24
C THR A 580 22.64 20.27 30.15
N HIS A 581 23.54 19.36 30.52
CA HIS A 581 23.25 17.94 30.55
C HIS A 581 22.31 17.55 31.70
N GLU A 582 22.51 18.08 32.91
CA GLU A 582 21.62 17.81 34.05
C GLU A 582 20.20 18.31 33.76
N ALA A 583 20.06 19.53 33.25
CA ALA A 583 18.77 20.08 32.83
C ALA A 583 18.09 19.24 31.72
N SER A 584 18.89 18.64 30.81
CA SER A 584 18.37 17.75 29.78
C SER A 584 17.78 16.45 30.33
N ILE A 585 18.35 15.92 31.42
CA ILE A 585 17.91 14.68 32.07
C ILE A 585 16.60 14.93 32.82
N ASP A 586 16.49 16.07 33.50
CA ASP A 586 15.27 16.43 34.25
C ASP A 586 14.06 16.57 33.32
N LEU A 587 14.21 17.28 32.20
CA LEU A 587 13.14 17.38 31.19
C LEU A 587 12.78 16.04 30.56
N LEU A 588 13.76 15.14 30.35
CA LEU A 588 13.50 13.80 29.87
C LEU A 588 12.68 12.99 30.88
N ASN A 589 13.00 13.11 32.18
CA ASN A 589 12.26 12.45 33.24
C ASN A 589 10.81 12.98 33.32
N GLU A 590 10.61 14.31 33.21
CA GLU A 590 9.27 14.89 33.15
C GLU A 590 8.46 14.42 31.94
N TYR A 591 9.12 14.26 30.78
CA TYR A 591 8.52 13.72 29.56
C TYR A 591 8.09 12.26 29.73
N GLN A 592 8.95 11.42 30.30
CA GLN A 592 8.67 10.00 30.52
C GLN A 592 7.49 9.77 31.49
N VAL A 593 7.31 10.66 32.46
CA VAL A 593 6.22 10.60 33.44
C VAL A 593 4.96 11.33 32.94
N GLY A 594 4.98 11.90 31.73
CA GLY A 594 3.83 12.55 31.08
C GLY A 594 3.49 13.95 31.62
N LYS A 595 4.31 14.51 32.52
CA LYS A 595 4.18 15.88 33.02
C LYS A 595 4.60 16.94 31.99
N PHE A 596 5.42 16.52 31.03
CA PHE A 596 5.88 17.34 29.92
C PHE A 596 5.32 16.75 28.62
N GLN A 597 4.57 17.57 27.87
CA GLN A 597 4.04 17.19 26.56
C GLN A 597 4.65 18.06 25.47
N PHE A 598 5.19 17.44 24.43
CA PHE A 598 5.73 18.17 23.28
C PHE A 598 4.65 18.97 22.55
N GLU A 599 3.36 18.66 22.70
CA GLU A 599 2.27 19.48 22.16
C GLU A 599 2.25 20.90 22.74
N ASN A 600 2.65 21.06 23.99
CA ASN A 600 2.58 22.33 24.69
C ASN A 600 3.70 23.29 24.24
N GLN A 601 3.32 24.50 23.81
CA GLN A 601 4.24 25.50 23.29
C GLN A 601 5.34 25.94 24.28
N LYS A 602 5.04 25.99 25.58
CA LYS A 602 6.01 26.35 26.63
C LYS A 602 7.06 25.26 26.82
N SER A 603 6.60 24.00 26.81
CA SER A 603 7.45 22.81 26.88
C SER A 603 8.42 22.77 25.68
N ARG A 604 7.94 23.08 24.47
CA ARG A 604 8.77 23.14 23.25
C ARG A 604 9.91 24.16 23.35
N GLN A 605 9.62 25.37 23.85
CA GLN A 605 10.62 26.43 23.97
C GLN A 605 11.79 26.04 24.88
N MET A 606 11.50 25.39 26.02
CA MET A 606 12.54 24.93 26.96
C MET A 606 13.51 23.95 26.29
N VAL A 607 12.98 23.02 25.48
CA VAL A 607 13.81 22.04 24.75
C VAL A 607 14.63 22.69 23.64
N SER A 608 14.04 23.60 22.86
CA SER A 608 14.78 24.31 21.80
C SER A 608 15.92 25.17 22.37
N THR A 609 15.74 25.82 23.52
CA THR A 609 16.82 26.58 24.18
C THR A 609 18.01 25.69 24.57
N LEU A 610 17.75 24.51 25.13
CA LEU A 610 18.81 23.56 25.51
C LEU A 610 19.55 23.01 24.30
N LEU A 611 18.81 22.64 23.24
CA LEU A 611 19.40 22.16 21.99
C LEU A 611 20.27 23.22 21.30
N HIS A 612 19.84 24.49 21.33
CA HIS A 612 20.64 25.60 20.82
C HIS A 612 21.98 25.72 21.53
N ASN A 613 21.95 25.76 22.87
CA ASN A 613 23.15 25.87 23.69
C ASN A 613 24.12 24.71 23.43
N PHE A 614 23.58 23.49 23.32
CA PHE A 614 24.36 22.30 22.99
C PHE A 614 25.01 22.38 21.60
N TYR A 615 24.24 22.78 20.58
CA TYR A 615 24.73 22.86 19.21
C TYR A 615 25.83 23.92 19.05
N GLN A 616 25.61 25.13 19.60
CA GLN A 616 26.60 26.21 19.57
C GLN A 616 27.91 25.82 20.27
N ALA A 617 27.81 25.25 21.47
CA ALA A 617 28.99 24.80 22.21
C ALA A 617 29.83 23.77 21.44
N ARG A 618 29.19 22.83 20.73
CA ARG A 618 29.93 21.87 19.89
C ARG A 618 30.65 22.58 18.75
N ASP A 619 29.96 23.45 18.04
CA ASP A 619 30.51 24.18 16.88
C ASP A 619 31.75 24.98 17.27
N ASP A 620 31.68 25.71 18.39
CA ASP A 620 32.81 26.47 18.93
C ASP A 620 34.01 25.58 19.28
N LEU A 621 33.78 24.42 19.90
CA LEU A 621 34.86 23.47 20.24
C LEU A 621 35.53 22.87 19.01
N LEU A 622 34.81 22.63 17.91
CA LEU A 622 35.39 22.16 16.66
C LEU A 622 36.27 23.22 16.00
N LYS A 623 35.81 24.47 15.98
CA LYS A 623 36.60 25.59 15.47
C LYS A 623 37.91 25.71 16.25
N ILE A 624 37.85 25.70 17.58
CA ILE A 624 39.05 25.76 18.44
C ILE A 624 39.96 24.55 18.18
N GLY A 625 39.40 23.34 18.10
CA GLY A 625 40.15 22.10 17.85
C GLY A 625 40.89 22.08 16.51
N ILE A 626 40.31 22.67 15.46
CA ILE A 626 40.92 22.73 14.12
C ILE A 626 41.91 23.90 14.00
N ILE A 627 41.52 25.10 14.44
CA ILE A 627 42.30 26.34 14.26
C ILE A 627 43.62 26.27 15.03
N TYR A 628 43.60 25.79 16.28
CA TYR A 628 44.77 25.76 17.17
C TYR A 628 45.52 24.41 17.11
N ASN A 629 45.29 23.58 16.08
CA ASN A 629 45.99 22.31 15.91
C ASN A 629 47.44 22.55 15.44
N PRO A 630 48.47 22.08 16.19
CA PRO A 630 49.87 22.31 15.85
C PRO A 630 50.35 21.59 14.57
N ASP A 631 49.61 20.60 14.07
CA ASP A 631 49.99 19.81 12.89
C ASP A 631 49.35 20.30 11.58
N ARG A 632 48.78 21.51 11.56
CA ARG A 632 48.21 22.14 10.36
C ARG A 632 49.33 22.68 9.45
N GLU A 633 49.28 22.36 8.14
CA GLU A 633 50.35 22.62 7.15
C GLU A 633 50.85 24.08 7.10
N ASN A 634 49.99 25.07 7.36
CA ASN A 634 50.34 26.51 7.31
C ASN A 634 50.79 27.12 8.64
N LEU A 635 50.92 26.34 9.73
CA LEU A 635 51.34 26.89 11.04
C LEU A 635 52.87 27.02 11.21
N GLN A 636 53.66 26.33 10.39
CA GLN A 636 55.12 26.23 10.59
C GLN A 636 55.86 27.58 10.45
N SER A 637 55.29 28.56 9.76
CA SER A 637 55.88 29.90 9.57
C SER A 637 55.59 30.91 10.70
N HIS A 638 54.68 30.59 11.65
CA HIS A 638 54.22 31.49 12.71
C HIS A 638 54.40 30.93 14.14
N LEU A 639 55.06 29.78 14.30
CA LEU A 639 55.31 29.12 15.60
C LEU A 639 56.30 29.87 16.52
N SER A 640 56.67 31.11 16.24
CA SER A 640 57.72 31.82 16.99
C SER A 640 57.29 32.26 18.40
N ASN A 641 55.99 32.30 18.72
CA ASN A 641 55.48 33.00 19.90
C ASN A 641 54.64 32.16 20.90
N VAL A 642 54.28 30.91 20.60
CA VAL A 642 53.47 30.06 21.50
C VAL A 642 53.96 28.62 21.45
N SER A 643 54.03 27.94 22.60
CA SER A 643 54.53 26.56 22.66
C SER A 643 53.62 25.57 21.93
N ARG A 644 54.24 24.66 21.16
CA ARG A 644 53.54 23.56 20.47
C ARG A 644 52.75 22.68 21.45
N LYS A 645 53.29 22.49 22.66
CA LYS A 645 52.69 21.70 23.74
C LYS A 645 51.38 22.31 24.22
N ARG A 646 51.32 23.63 24.40
CA ARG A 646 50.11 24.37 24.80
C ARG A 646 49.00 24.30 23.74
N LEU A 647 49.37 24.47 22.46
CA LEU A 647 48.44 24.34 21.33
C LEU A 647 47.88 22.90 21.20
N LEU A 648 48.73 21.91 21.42
CA LEU A 648 48.30 20.50 21.45
C LEU A 648 47.33 20.22 22.60
N GLN A 649 47.59 20.75 23.80
CA GLN A 649 46.70 20.62 24.96
C GLN A 649 45.34 21.28 24.72
N LEU A 650 45.32 22.52 24.21
CA LEU A 650 44.09 23.25 23.90
C LEU A 650 43.23 22.53 22.86
N SER A 651 43.84 22.14 21.73
CA SER A 651 43.13 21.44 20.66
C SER A 651 42.62 20.06 21.10
N THR A 652 43.40 19.35 21.93
CA THR A 652 43.00 18.07 22.54
C THR A 652 41.81 18.25 23.49
N ALA A 653 41.88 19.22 24.40
CA ALA A 653 40.81 19.51 25.35
C ALA A 653 39.51 19.88 24.62
N ALA A 654 39.58 20.72 23.58
CA ALA A 654 38.41 21.11 22.81
C ALA A 654 37.74 19.92 22.09
N MET A 655 38.55 19.08 21.44
CA MET A 655 38.03 17.93 20.67
C MET A 655 37.48 16.82 21.57
N LEU A 656 38.15 16.51 22.68
CA LEU A 656 37.69 15.50 23.63
C LEU A 656 36.43 15.95 24.39
N LEU A 657 36.35 17.22 24.77
CA LEU A 657 35.13 17.78 25.36
C LEU A 657 33.96 17.73 24.37
N ARG A 658 34.18 18.08 23.09
CA ARG A 658 33.15 17.94 22.04
C ARG A 658 32.69 16.49 21.90
N HIS A 659 33.63 15.55 21.92
CA HIS A 659 33.34 14.12 21.82
C HIS A 659 32.49 13.63 23.00
N GLN A 660 32.90 13.94 24.23
CA GLN A 660 32.18 13.62 25.46
C GLN A 660 30.75 14.18 25.47
N MET A 661 30.58 15.47 25.12
CA MET A 661 29.26 16.10 25.01
C MET A 661 28.37 15.35 24.01
N SER A 662 28.94 14.92 22.89
CA SER A 662 28.23 14.19 21.84
C SER A 662 27.78 12.81 22.32
N LEU A 663 28.62 12.08 23.06
CA LEU A 663 28.29 10.76 23.64
C LEU A 663 27.17 10.86 24.69
N ARG A 664 27.27 11.85 25.60
CA ARG A 664 26.24 12.12 26.61
C ARG A 664 24.89 12.48 25.99
N PHE A 665 24.92 13.31 24.95
CA PHE A 665 23.71 13.66 24.20
C PHE A 665 23.09 12.45 23.49
N ALA A 666 23.91 11.64 22.81
CA ALA A 666 23.46 10.44 22.13
C ALA A 666 22.82 9.42 23.10
N THR A 667 23.45 9.18 24.25
CA THR A 667 22.97 8.24 25.27
C THR A 667 21.64 8.65 25.92
N THR A 668 21.42 9.95 26.10
CA THR A 668 20.17 10.51 26.66
C THR A 668 19.01 10.39 25.66
N TYR A 669 19.21 10.75 24.39
CA TYR A 669 18.11 10.99 23.46
C TYR A 669 17.80 9.85 22.46
N LEU A 670 18.75 8.94 22.18
CA LEU A 670 18.56 7.90 21.15
C LEU A 670 17.64 6.73 21.57
N LYS A 671 17.24 6.64 22.84
CA LYS A 671 16.41 5.55 23.35
C LYS A 671 14.93 5.68 22.97
N ASP A 672 14.43 6.90 22.78
CA ASP A 672 13.02 7.17 22.45
C ASP A 672 12.86 7.66 20.99
N LYS A 673 12.09 6.91 20.21
CA LYS A 673 11.86 7.18 18.78
C LYS A 673 11.00 8.43 18.54
N LYS A 674 10.01 8.72 19.40
CA LYS A 674 9.15 9.91 19.27
C LYS A 674 9.96 11.16 19.56
N LEU A 675 10.76 11.09 20.63
CA LEU A 675 11.67 12.16 21.02
C LEU A 675 12.73 12.43 19.94
N THR A 676 13.37 11.38 19.43
CA THR A 676 14.37 11.50 18.35
C THR A 676 13.79 12.13 17.08
N LYS A 677 12.52 11.84 16.75
CA LYS A 677 11.83 12.46 15.60
C LYS A 677 11.68 13.97 15.83
N TYR A 678 11.25 14.38 17.01
CA TYR A 678 11.08 15.80 17.37
C TYR A 678 12.41 16.56 17.38
N LEU A 679 13.43 16.05 18.06
CA LEU A 679 14.74 16.71 18.21
C LEU A 679 15.55 16.82 16.89
N ASN A 680 15.13 16.09 15.85
CA ASN A 680 15.71 16.19 14.51
C ASN A 680 14.97 17.19 13.62
N GLN A 681 13.89 17.83 14.08
CA GLN A 681 13.23 18.89 13.32
C GLN A 681 14.07 20.17 13.37
N PRO A 682 14.11 20.95 12.26
CA PRO A 682 14.78 22.24 12.28
C PRO A 682 13.95 23.24 13.10
N ASP A 683 14.64 24.04 13.91
CA ASP A 683 14.04 25.18 14.61
C ASP A 683 14.80 26.43 14.20
N ALA A 684 14.21 27.17 13.26
CA ALA A 684 14.81 28.40 12.77
C ALA A 684 14.99 29.39 13.92
N THR A 685 13.97 29.64 14.74
CA THR A 685 13.98 30.63 15.83
C THR A 685 15.21 30.47 16.74
N TYR A 686 15.59 29.23 17.02
CA TYR A 686 16.74 28.88 17.86
C TYR A 686 17.98 28.44 17.07
N GLY A 687 18.04 28.63 15.76
CA GLY A 687 19.22 28.28 14.94
C GLY A 687 19.59 26.79 14.95
N ILE A 688 18.63 25.90 15.21
CA ILE A 688 18.84 24.45 15.28
C ILE A 688 18.72 23.87 13.85
N PRO A 689 19.78 23.23 13.34
CA PRO A 689 19.73 22.70 11.98
C PRO A 689 18.94 21.37 11.91
N GLU A 690 18.36 21.07 10.74
CA GLU A 690 17.57 19.84 10.52
C GLU A 690 18.41 18.57 10.74
N GLY A 691 17.95 17.67 11.60
CA GLY A 691 18.63 16.39 11.85
C GLY A 691 19.79 16.49 12.83
N LEU A 692 19.70 17.34 13.86
CA LEU A 692 20.75 17.53 14.86
C LEU A 692 21.20 16.21 15.52
N VAL A 693 20.27 15.44 16.09
CA VAL A 693 20.57 14.14 16.72
C VAL A 693 21.17 13.16 15.72
N ARG A 694 20.65 13.14 14.49
CA ARG A 694 21.16 12.32 13.40
C ARG A 694 22.62 12.69 13.06
N ARG A 695 22.93 13.98 12.90
CA ARG A 695 24.29 14.45 12.58
C ARG A 695 25.28 14.09 13.68
N VAL A 696 24.92 14.31 14.95
CA VAL A 696 25.75 13.91 16.09
C VAL A 696 26.04 12.40 16.06
N ASN A 697 25.01 11.61 15.77
CA ASN A 697 25.13 10.16 15.66
C ASN A 697 25.98 9.71 14.45
N GLU A 698 25.85 10.37 13.30
CA GLU A 698 26.65 10.09 12.10
C GLU A 698 28.13 10.44 12.31
N GLU A 699 28.42 11.58 12.95
CA GLU A 699 29.76 12.01 13.32
C GLU A 699 30.43 11.01 14.27
N LEU A 700 29.74 10.60 15.34
CA LEU A 700 30.25 9.61 16.29
C LEU A 700 30.54 8.23 15.66
N ASN A 701 29.85 7.86 14.58
CA ASN A 701 30.05 6.55 13.92
C ASN A 701 30.98 6.63 12.70
N ALA A 702 31.54 7.79 12.37
CA ALA A 702 32.39 7.94 11.20
C ALA A 702 33.82 7.44 11.48
N ASP A 703 34.31 6.51 10.66
CA ASP A 703 35.66 5.93 10.79
C ASP A 703 36.76 7.00 10.84
N ILE A 704 36.63 8.05 10.01
CA ILE A 704 37.58 9.18 9.98
C ILE A 704 37.58 9.94 11.31
N TYR A 705 36.40 10.18 11.88
CA TYR A 705 36.26 10.91 13.14
C TYR A 705 36.78 10.07 14.31
N GLN A 706 36.46 8.78 14.36
CA GLN A 706 36.97 7.85 15.36
C GLN A 706 38.49 7.71 15.31
N THR A 707 39.06 7.58 14.10
CA THR A 707 40.51 7.55 13.89
C THR A 707 41.16 8.87 14.33
N TYR A 708 40.52 10.01 14.08
CA TYR A 708 41.00 11.32 14.49
C TYR A 708 41.02 11.47 16.01
N ILE A 709 39.94 11.10 16.70
CA ILE A 709 39.86 11.10 18.18
C ILE A 709 40.92 10.16 18.78
N ALA A 710 41.07 8.94 18.24
CA ALA A 710 42.10 8.00 18.69
C ALA A 710 43.53 8.57 18.51
N THR A 711 43.78 9.24 17.38
CA THR A 711 45.08 9.88 17.10
C THR A 711 45.39 11.02 18.07
N ILE A 712 44.39 11.86 18.39
CA ILE A 712 44.55 12.96 19.35
C ILE A 712 44.88 12.41 20.75
N ARG A 713 44.18 11.36 21.20
CA ARG A 713 44.44 10.70 22.49
C ARG A 713 45.86 10.15 22.59
N GLU A 714 46.29 9.45 21.54
CA GLU A 714 47.63 8.89 21.49
C GLU A 714 48.71 9.97 21.54
N LYS A 715 48.53 11.05 20.77
CA LYS A 715 49.44 12.22 20.79
C LYS A 715 49.49 12.90 22.16
N HIS A 716 48.35 13.03 22.84
CA HIS A 716 48.29 13.61 24.17
C HIS A 716 49.06 12.76 25.20
N LYS A 717 48.83 11.44 25.20
CA LYS A 717 49.53 10.48 26.09
C LYS A 717 51.05 10.50 25.89
N GLN A 718 51.50 10.57 24.63
CA GLN A 718 52.92 10.68 24.32
C GLN A 718 53.54 11.99 24.83
N THR A 719 52.77 13.08 24.83
CA THR A 719 53.23 14.41 25.28
C THR A 719 53.30 14.52 26.81
N LEU A 720 52.46 13.79 27.55
CA LEU A 720 52.46 13.74 29.02
C LEU A 720 53.67 13.00 29.61
N ASN A 721 54.24 12.04 28.87
CA ASN A 721 55.41 11.26 29.33
C ASN A 721 56.75 12.02 29.25
N GLY A 722 56.76 13.23 28.69
CA GLY A 722 57.92 14.13 28.69
C GLY A 722 57.89 15.09 29.88
N GLN A 723 58.78 14.90 30.87
CA GLN A 723 58.91 15.82 32.00
C GLN A 723 59.48 17.19 31.55
N GLY A 724 58.75 18.27 31.85
CA GLY A 724 59.26 19.64 31.75
C GLY A 724 58.17 20.70 31.46
N ALA A 725 58.00 21.62 32.42
CA ALA A 725 57.26 22.90 32.42
C ALA A 725 55.75 22.91 32.09
N ASP A 726 54.99 23.59 32.94
CA ASP A 726 53.63 24.06 32.70
C ASP A 726 53.71 25.34 31.84
N ASP A 727 53.23 25.28 30.60
CA ASP A 727 53.36 26.36 29.61
C ASP A 727 52.18 27.37 29.68
N SER A 728 51.21 27.19 30.58
CA SER A 728 50.03 28.06 30.72
C SER A 728 49.39 28.01 32.12
N PRO A 729 48.92 29.14 32.68
CA PRO A 729 48.10 29.15 33.91
C PRO A 729 46.84 28.29 33.86
N HIS A 730 46.39 27.90 32.66
CA HIS A 730 45.19 27.10 32.43
C HIS A 730 45.47 25.62 32.11
N SER A 731 46.74 25.21 31.98
CA SER A 731 47.09 23.84 31.56
C SER A 731 46.53 22.79 32.52
N THR A 732 46.70 22.98 33.83
CA THR A 732 46.16 22.06 34.86
C THR A 732 44.64 21.88 34.74
N LYS A 733 43.90 22.97 34.45
CA LYS A 733 42.43 22.90 34.28
C LYS A 733 42.03 22.19 32.99
N LEU A 734 42.78 22.39 31.90
CA LEU A 734 42.54 21.71 30.62
C LEU A 734 42.87 20.21 30.69
N VAL A 735 43.93 19.82 31.40
CA VAL A 735 44.27 18.42 31.66
C VAL A 735 43.16 17.74 32.47
N ASN A 736 42.64 18.39 33.52
CA ASN A 736 41.50 17.84 34.26
C ASN A 736 40.26 17.62 33.37
N LEU A 737 39.96 18.55 32.45
CA LEU A 737 38.87 18.36 31.49
C LEU A 737 39.11 17.18 30.53
N ILE A 738 40.37 16.98 30.10
CA ILE A 738 40.76 15.84 29.26
C ILE A 738 40.57 14.53 30.02
N ASP A 739 41.04 14.44 31.26
CA ASP A 739 40.95 13.25 32.11
C ASP A 739 39.47 12.91 32.41
N GLU A 740 38.64 13.91 32.69
CA GLU A 740 37.19 13.73 32.87
C GLU A 740 36.52 13.20 31.60
N ALA A 741 36.88 13.75 30.43
CA ALA A 741 36.36 13.30 29.14
C ALA A 741 36.74 11.84 28.83
N GLU A 742 37.98 11.43 29.13
CA GLU A 742 38.45 10.06 28.97
C GLU A 742 37.73 9.08 29.90
N LYS A 743 37.52 9.46 31.16
CA LYS A 743 36.79 8.63 32.13
C LYS A 743 35.38 8.30 31.64
N ILE A 744 34.66 9.28 31.13
CA ILE A 744 33.28 9.10 30.66
C ILE A 744 33.21 8.21 29.42
N ASP A 745 34.17 8.34 28.50
CA ASP A 745 34.25 7.46 27.33
C ASP A 745 34.46 5.99 27.73
N SER A 746 35.24 5.74 28.79
CA SER A 746 35.46 4.39 29.33
C SER A 746 34.24 3.79 30.05
N GLU A 747 33.39 4.62 30.65
CA GLU A 747 32.17 4.20 31.36
C GLU A 747 31.02 3.84 30.38
N ILE A 748 31.02 4.42 29.19
CA ILE A 748 29.97 4.23 28.18
C ILE A 748 30.35 3.07 27.26
N THR A 749 30.13 1.84 27.70
CA THR A 749 30.64 0.61 27.03
C THR A 749 30.03 0.27 25.67
N ASP A 750 28.84 0.76 25.32
CA ASP A 750 28.25 0.61 23.97
C ASP A 750 27.02 1.54 23.78
N PRO A 751 27.22 2.83 23.45
CA PRO A 751 26.10 3.78 23.34
C PRO A 751 25.33 3.66 22.02
N LEU A 752 25.90 2.97 21.03
CA LEU A 752 25.51 3.09 19.63
C LEU A 752 25.31 1.70 19.04
N HIS A 753 24.04 1.26 19.00
CA HIS A 753 23.60 0.03 18.35
C HIS A 753 24.39 -0.28 17.07
N SER A 754 25.36 -1.19 17.18
CA SER A 754 26.09 -1.95 16.15
C SER A 754 26.12 -1.33 14.74
N ASN A 755 27.31 -1.10 14.18
CA ASN A 755 27.60 -0.59 12.82
C ASN A 755 26.66 -1.07 11.68
N VAL A 756 26.06 -2.27 11.80
CA VAL A 756 25.04 -2.81 10.88
C VAL A 756 23.72 -2.02 10.92
N ARG A 757 23.27 -1.57 12.10
CA ARG A 757 22.00 -0.88 12.31
C ARG A 757 22.07 0.61 11.98
N SER A 758 23.21 1.28 12.18
CA SER A 758 23.42 2.67 11.75
C SER A 758 23.55 2.78 10.22
N ALA A 759 24.24 1.84 9.57
CA ALA A 759 24.30 1.72 8.12
C ALA A 759 22.92 1.40 7.50
N ILE A 760 22.14 0.49 8.12
CA ILE A 760 20.75 0.22 7.72
C ILE A 760 19.84 1.43 8.01
N SER A 761 20.02 2.13 9.14
CA SER A 761 19.24 3.32 9.47
C SER A 761 19.54 4.48 8.54
N GLN A 762 20.79 4.68 8.12
CA GLN A 762 21.19 5.65 7.09
C GLN A 762 20.65 5.25 5.70
N ALA A 763 20.69 3.95 5.36
CA ALA A 763 20.13 3.42 4.13
C ALA A 763 18.61 3.58 4.04
N VAL A 764 17.93 3.37 5.17
CA VAL A 764 16.50 3.54 5.30
C VAL A 764 16.12 5.01 5.46
N SER A 765 16.96 5.88 6.05
CA SER A 765 16.59 7.28 6.35
C SER A 765 16.90 8.26 5.23
N LYS A 766 18.06 8.22 4.54
CA LYS A 766 18.22 8.90 3.23
C LYS A 766 17.25 8.29 2.23
N GLY A 767 16.98 7.01 2.42
CA GLY A 767 15.93 6.24 1.81
C GLY A 767 14.54 6.90 1.92
N VAL A 768 14.15 7.13 3.17
CA VAL A 768 12.86 7.67 3.55
C VAL A 768 12.80 9.16 3.32
N ASN A 769 13.89 9.95 3.43
CA ASN A 769 13.86 11.39 3.18
C ASN A 769 13.81 11.73 1.69
N THR A 770 14.51 11.01 0.81
CA THR A 770 14.34 11.17 -0.64
C THR A 770 13.01 10.58 -1.11
N TYR A 771 12.55 9.46 -0.52
CA TYR A 771 11.19 8.98 -0.74
C TYR A 771 10.15 10.00 -0.23
N LEU A 772 10.38 10.66 0.91
CA LEU A 772 9.50 11.69 1.47
C LEU A 772 9.57 12.98 0.67
N GLN A 773 10.71 13.34 0.08
CA GLN A 773 10.84 14.49 -0.83
C GLN A 773 10.21 14.20 -2.20
N ILE A 774 10.36 12.98 -2.73
CA ILE A 774 9.64 12.54 -3.92
C ILE A 774 8.16 12.39 -3.60
N GLN A 775 7.80 11.90 -2.41
CA GLN A 775 6.42 11.82 -1.95
C GLN A 775 5.85 13.20 -1.70
N GLN A 776 6.62 14.17 -1.20
CA GLN A 776 6.23 15.57 -1.03
C GLN A 776 6.09 16.19 -2.41
N PHE A 777 7.07 16.07 -3.31
CA PHE A 777 6.96 16.54 -4.69
C PHE A 777 5.75 15.90 -5.39
N VAL A 778 5.58 14.58 -5.30
CA VAL A 778 4.43 13.87 -5.86
C VAL A 778 3.15 14.23 -5.12
N ALA A 779 3.14 14.55 -3.82
CA ALA A 779 1.95 14.95 -3.07
C ALA A 779 1.60 16.42 -3.30
N THR A 780 2.56 17.30 -3.53
CA THR A 780 2.40 18.69 -3.96
C THR A 780 1.88 18.70 -5.39
N GLU A 781 2.50 17.96 -6.30
CA GLU A 781 2.06 17.84 -7.71
C GLU A 781 0.72 17.07 -7.85
N ILE A 782 0.46 16.02 -7.06
CA ILE A 782 -0.85 15.32 -7.02
C ILE A 782 -1.89 16.18 -6.33
N GLY A 783 -1.49 16.93 -5.29
CA GLY A 783 -2.30 17.89 -4.55
C GLY A 783 -2.84 19.00 -5.46
N ASP A 784 -1.97 19.52 -6.33
CA ASP A 784 -2.30 20.55 -7.34
C ASP A 784 -2.78 19.96 -8.68
N PHE A 785 -2.81 18.63 -8.82
CA PHE A 785 -3.27 17.99 -10.06
C PHE A 785 -4.76 18.23 -10.24
N ARG A 786 -5.10 19.19 -11.09
CA ARG A 786 -6.47 19.41 -11.56
C ARG A 786 -6.80 18.39 -12.63
N ILE A 787 -7.98 17.80 -12.56
CA ILE A 787 -8.54 16.98 -13.64
C ILE A 787 -8.60 17.89 -14.88
N LYS A 788 -8.04 17.40 -15.99
CA LYS A 788 -7.80 18.22 -17.19
C LYS A 788 -9.07 18.96 -17.65
N ASP A 789 -8.90 20.25 -18.00
CA ASP A 789 -9.81 21.12 -18.77
C ASP A 789 -10.62 20.35 -19.83
N THR A 790 -11.78 19.86 -19.41
CA THR A 790 -12.92 19.64 -20.29
C THR A 790 -13.83 20.83 -20.04
N LYS A 791 -14.24 21.53 -21.11
CA LYS A 791 -15.13 22.71 -21.04
C LYS A 791 -16.33 22.50 -20.09
N ASP A 792 -16.84 21.27 -20.02
CA ASP A 792 -17.83 20.84 -19.03
C ASP A 792 -17.44 21.23 -17.59
N ILE A 793 -16.22 20.97 -17.11
CA ILE A 793 -15.77 21.23 -15.71
C ILE A 793 -15.58 22.72 -15.41
N SER A 794 -15.06 23.50 -16.37
CA SER A 794 -14.90 24.96 -16.22
C SER A 794 -16.23 25.72 -16.13
N GLU A 795 -17.34 25.07 -16.50
CA GLU A 795 -18.69 25.64 -16.45
C GLU A 795 -19.45 25.29 -15.14
N HIS A 796 -18.90 24.46 -14.24
CA HIS A 796 -19.56 24.07 -12.96
C HIS A 796 -19.35 25.08 -11.81
N HIS A 797 -19.33 26.38 -12.10
CA HIS A 797 -19.33 27.38 -11.04
C HIS A 797 -20.70 27.43 -10.35
N ILE A 798 -20.71 27.52 -9.03
CA ILE A 798 -21.93 27.89 -8.32
C ILE A 798 -22.27 29.32 -8.75
N ALA A 799 -23.52 29.55 -9.16
CA ALA A 799 -23.95 30.86 -9.62
C ALA A 799 -23.73 31.93 -8.53
N GLU A 800 -23.29 33.13 -8.93
CA GLU A 800 -22.88 34.20 -7.99
C GLU A 800 -23.99 34.57 -7.00
N ASP A 801 -25.25 34.50 -7.41
CA ASP A 801 -26.42 34.72 -6.55
C ASP A 801 -26.51 33.69 -5.42
N LYS A 802 -26.16 32.43 -5.69
CA LYS A 802 -26.13 31.35 -4.68
C LYS A 802 -24.93 31.42 -3.76
N VAL A 803 -23.77 31.86 -4.26
CA VAL A 803 -22.62 32.17 -3.43
C VAL A 803 -22.96 33.29 -2.46
N LYS A 804 -23.62 34.35 -2.95
CA LYS A 804 -24.09 35.45 -2.13
C LYS A 804 -25.13 35.02 -1.09
N GLU A 805 -26.12 34.22 -1.50
CA GLU A 805 -27.13 33.66 -0.59
C GLU A 805 -26.50 32.82 0.55
N PHE A 806 -25.43 32.09 0.27
CA PHE A 806 -24.67 31.37 1.29
C PHE A 806 -23.84 32.32 2.17
N HIS A 807 -23.20 33.32 1.57
CA HIS A 807 -22.36 34.30 2.27
C HIS A 807 -23.16 35.14 3.27
N ASP A 808 -24.39 35.54 2.92
CA ASP A 808 -25.28 36.36 3.74
C ASP A 808 -25.63 35.69 5.10
N GLU A 809 -25.44 34.37 5.24
CA GLU A 809 -25.71 33.62 6.48
C GLU A 809 -24.48 33.47 7.40
N LEU A 810 -23.27 33.75 6.89
CA LEU A 810 -22.02 33.53 7.61
C LEU A 810 -21.76 34.62 8.66
N LYS A 811 -21.16 34.21 9.78
CA LYS A 811 -20.63 35.12 10.81
C LYS A 811 -19.14 34.89 11.02
N PRO A 812 -18.36 35.92 11.38
CA PRO A 812 -16.95 35.78 11.74
C PRO A 812 -16.71 34.64 12.75
N GLY A 813 -15.82 33.71 12.40
CA GLY A 813 -15.49 32.52 13.17
C GLY A 813 -16.15 31.22 12.65
N ASP A 814 -17.07 31.28 11.70
CA ASP A 814 -17.66 30.08 11.10
C ASP A 814 -16.60 29.22 10.39
N ILE A 815 -16.70 27.90 10.55
CA ILE A 815 -15.79 26.91 9.97
C ILE A 815 -16.42 26.40 8.68
N LEU A 816 -15.73 26.59 7.56
CA LEU A 816 -16.18 26.13 6.25
C LEU A 816 -15.57 24.77 5.94
N ILE A 817 -16.38 23.81 5.49
CA ILE A 817 -15.92 22.51 5.04
C ILE A 817 -16.28 22.37 3.56
N GLU A 818 -15.24 22.26 2.73
CA GLU A 818 -15.35 22.41 1.28
C GLU A 818 -15.00 21.12 0.55
N ARG A 819 -15.65 20.93 -0.60
CA ARG A 819 -15.29 19.92 -1.60
C ARG A 819 -15.20 20.57 -2.97
N ARG A 820 -14.08 20.33 -3.66
CA ARG A 820 -13.86 20.77 -5.05
C ARG A 820 -13.61 19.55 -5.93
N ASP A 821 -14.56 19.18 -6.77
CA ASP A 821 -14.53 17.89 -7.47
C ASP A 821 -13.39 17.74 -8.49
N TRP A 822 -12.79 18.84 -8.97
CA TRP A 822 -11.73 18.81 -9.99
C TRP A 822 -10.32 18.61 -9.41
N TYR A 823 -10.15 18.56 -8.09
CA TYR A 823 -8.85 18.20 -7.50
C TYR A 823 -8.67 16.68 -7.47
N SER A 824 -7.56 16.19 -8.02
CA SER A 824 -7.26 14.75 -8.05
C SER A 824 -6.97 14.18 -6.65
N SER A 825 -6.55 15.05 -5.72
CA SER A 825 -6.30 14.72 -4.31
C SER A 825 -7.51 14.09 -3.61
N ASN A 826 -8.73 14.40 -4.06
CA ASN A 826 -9.97 13.77 -3.59
C ASN A 826 -9.94 12.23 -3.65
N ALA A 827 -9.23 11.64 -4.62
CA ALA A 827 -9.13 10.19 -4.75
C ALA A 827 -8.29 9.53 -3.64
N PHE A 828 -7.47 10.32 -2.93
CA PHE A 828 -6.49 9.87 -1.96
C PHE A 828 -6.79 10.35 -0.53
N LEU A 829 -7.59 11.40 -0.38
CA LEU A 829 -8.07 11.88 0.92
C LEU A 829 -9.22 11.00 1.44
N PRO A 830 -9.25 10.70 2.76
CA PRO A 830 -10.31 9.90 3.35
C PRO A 830 -11.62 10.69 3.41
N GLY A 831 -12.69 10.09 2.88
CA GLY A 831 -14.05 10.62 2.99
C GLY A 831 -14.50 11.53 1.83
N TYR A 832 -15.71 12.07 1.97
CA TYR A 832 -16.33 12.94 0.96
C TYR A 832 -15.85 14.39 1.05
N TRP A 833 -15.47 14.85 2.24
CA TRP A 833 -15.18 16.24 2.59
C TRP A 833 -13.66 16.43 2.83
N PRO A 834 -12.92 16.94 1.83
CA PRO A 834 -11.45 16.94 1.87
C PRO A 834 -10.81 18.15 2.56
N HIS A 835 -11.49 19.31 2.62
CA HIS A 835 -10.86 20.59 2.94
C HIS A 835 -11.63 21.38 3.99
N GLY A 836 -10.93 22.22 4.75
CA GLY A 836 -11.51 23.12 5.75
C GLY A 836 -10.88 24.50 5.72
N ALA A 837 -11.68 25.53 5.96
CA ALA A 837 -11.26 26.93 5.99
C ALA A 837 -11.95 27.67 7.13
N LEU A 838 -11.41 28.83 7.52
CA LEU A 838 -12.01 29.70 8.53
C LEU A 838 -12.52 30.99 7.89
N TYR A 839 -13.80 31.27 8.08
CA TYR A 839 -14.39 32.55 7.70
C TYR A 839 -14.03 33.60 8.77
N VAL A 840 -13.14 34.54 8.42
CA VAL A 840 -12.72 35.62 9.31
C VAL A 840 -13.59 36.87 9.16
N GLY A 841 -14.31 37.02 8.04
CA GLY A 841 -15.17 38.17 7.76
C GLY A 841 -14.38 39.46 7.47
N THR A 842 -15.11 40.56 7.29
CA THR A 842 -14.55 41.91 7.09
C THR A 842 -14.55 42.72 8.38
N LEU A 843 -13.89 43.89 8.39
CA LEU A 843 -13.93 44.81 9.52
C LEU A 843 -15.36 45.24 9.88
N GLN A 844 -16.19 45.46 8.85
CA GLN A 844 -17.60 45.81 9.03
C GLN A 844 -18.41 44.68 9.64
N ASP A 845 -18.03 43.43 9.41
CA ASP A 845 -18.72 42.28 10.00
C ASP A 845 -18.38 42.13 11.49
N TRP A 846 -17.16 42.50 11.89
CA TRP A 846 -16.75 42.51 13.31
C TRP A 846 -17.49 43.57 14.12
N GLU A 847 -17.82 44.71 13.50
CA GLU A 847 -18.59 45.80 14.12
C GLU A 847 -20.10 45.49 14.23
N LYS A 848 -20.60 44.54 13.42
CA LYS A 848 -21.99 44.07 13.44
C LYS A 848 -22.23 42.90 14.40
N GLU A 849 -21.20 42.35 15.02
CA GLU A 849 -21.37 41.29 16.02
C GLU A 849 -22.14 41.81 17.25
N ASP A 850 -22.86 40.90 17.93
CA ASP A 850 -23.69 41.26 19.09
C ASP A 850 -22.86 41.81 20.26
N ASP A 851 -21.59 41.41 20.35
CA ASP A 851 -20.63 41.89 21.34
C ASP A 851 -19.81 43.06 20.78
N LYS A 852 -20.00 44.25 21.34
CA LYS A 852 -19.30 45.48 20.92
C LYS A 852 -17.79 45.43 21.15
N ASP A 853 -17.30 44.54 22.04
CA ASP A 853 -15.88 44.36 22.31
C ASP A 853 -15.23 43.33 21.37
N PHE A 854 -15.95 42.75 20.40
CA PHE A 854 -15.44 41.68 19.53
C PHE A 854 -14.15 42.06 18.79
N LYS A 855 -14.12 43.23 18.13
CA LYS A 855 -12.93 43.77 17.46
C LYS A 855 -11.77 43.99 18.43
N LYS A 856 -12.06 44.48 19.64
CA LYS A 856 -11.07 44.71 20.68
C LYS A 856 -10.42 43.41 21.14
N TYR A 857 -11.20 42.34 21.32
CA TYR A 857 -10.64 41.02 21.66
C TYR A 857 -9.69 40.46 20.59
N ILE A 858 -9.95 40.73 19.30
CA ILE A 858 -9.04 40.34 18.20
C ILE A 858 -7.69 41.07 18.36
N ILE A 859 -7.73 42.39 18.57
CA ILE A 859 -6.54 43.23 18.71
C ILE A 859 -5.72 42.82 19.94
N ASP A 860 -6.38 42.62 21.07
CA ASP A 860 -5.72 42.23 22.33
C ASP A 860 -5.00 40.88 22.21
N GLU A 861 -5.63 39.87 21.60
CA GLU A 861 -4.98 38.56 21.37
C GLU A 861 -3.80 38.68 20.40
N LEU A 862 -3.92 39.46 19.32
CA LEU A 862 -2.83 39.69 18.38
C LEU A 862 -1.61 40.32 19.08
N LYS A 863 -1.82 41.33 19.92
CA LYS A 863 -0.73 41.95 20.71
C LYS A 863 -0.01 40.92 21.57
N VAL A 864 -0.77 40.09 22.29
CA VAL A 864 -0.20 39.02 23.13
C VAL A 864 0.66 38.05 22.30
N LEU A 865 0.16 37.62 21.13
CA LEU A 865 0.89 36.70 20.25
C LEU A 865 2.18 37.33 19.69
N VAL A 866 2.10 38.58 19.24
CA VAL A 866 3.23 39.32 18.65
C VAL A 866 4.31 39.62 19.68
N GLU A 867 3.94 40.09 20.88
CA GLU A 867 4.89 40.33 21.97
C GLU A 867 5.59 39.05 22.42
N ARG A 868 4.86 37.93 22.39
CA ARG A 868 5.43 36.61 22.72
C ARG A 868 6.44 36.15 21.66
N GLU A 869 6.17 36.35 20.38
CA GLU A 869 7.12 36.00 19.31
C GLU A 869 8.33 36.95 19.30
N ALA A 870 8.12 38.25 19.52
CA ALA A 870 9.20 39.23 19.59
C ALA A 870 10.21 38.96 20.72
N ARG A 871 9.73 38.53 21.90
CA ARG A 871 10.60 38.13 23.02
C ARG A 871 11.50 36.94 22.70
N ASN A 872 11.01 35.98 21.93
CA ASN A 872 11.79 34.78 21.56
C ASN A 872 12.91 35.09 20.53
N ASN A 873 12.85 36.23 19.83
CA ASN A 873 13.79 36.59 18.77
C ASN A 873 15.12 37.19 19.26
N GLN A 874 15.24 37.60 20.52
CA GLN A 874 16.46 38.21 21.06
C GLN A 874 17.62 37.21 21.27
N THR A 875 17.37 35.90 21.13
CA THR A 875 18.32 34.82 21.49
C THR A 875 18.73 33.89 20.34
N GLY A 876 18.44 34.21 19.07
CA GLY A 876 18.64 33.32 17.91
C GLY A 876 19.75 33.74 16.93
N THR A 877 20.07 32.89 15.95
CA THR A 877 21.08 33.15 14.88
C THR A 877 20.56 34.10 13.76
N ASN A 878 21.48 34.79 13.06
CA ASN A 878 21.22 35.88 12.10
C ASN A 878 20.13 35.64 11.02
N GLN A 879 20.00 34.45 10.43
CA GLN A 879 19.05 34.21 9.32
C GLN A 879 17.61 34.02 9.79
N ALA A 880 17.41 33.32 10.90
CA ALA A 880 16.07 33.08 11.44
C ALA A 880 15.52 34.27 12.22
N GLN A 881 16.40 35.03 12.89
CA GLN A 881 16.06 36.34 13.41
C GLN A 881 15.51 37.25 12.31
N LYS A 882 16.07 37.21 11.10
CA LYS A 882 15.61 38.03 9.96
C LYS A 882 14.16 37.69 9.54
N ASN A 883 13.82 36.40 9.46
CA ASN A 883 12.48 35.95 9.05
C ASN A 883 11.41 36.20 10.13
N SER A 884 11.69 35.89 11.40
CA SER A 884 10.72 36.14 12.46
C SER A 884 10.57 37.63 12.78
N LYS A 885 11.65 38.44 12.67
CA LYS A 885 11.55 39.90 12.75
C LYS A 885 10.67 40.48 11.64
N ALA A 886 10.77 39.97 10.42
CA ALA A 886 9.91 40.39 9.31
C ALA A 886 8.43 40.02 9.53
N HIS A 887 8.15 38.88 10.17
CA HIS A 887 6.78 38.46 10.49
C HIS A 887 6.18 39.30 11.63
N VAL A 888 6.94 39.54 12.71
CA VAL A 888 6.55 40.42 13.82
C VAL A 888 6.23 41.83 13.32
N GLU A 889 7.06 42.38 12.41
CA GLU A 889 6.83 43.70 11.84
C GLU A 889 5.52 43.78 11.06
N LYS A 890 5.22 42.78 10.22
CA LYS A 890 3.95 42.70 9.49
C LYS A 890 2.74 42.61 10.41
N MET A 891 2.85 41.89 11.53
CA MET A 891 1.76 41.77 12.49
C MET A 891 1.56 43.06 13.30
N ARG A 892 2.62 43.82 13.57
CA ARG A 892 2.51 45.17 14.16
C ARG A 892 1.83 46.15 13.21
N GLU A 893 2.20 46.14 11.94
CA GLU A 893 1.53 46.94 10.90
C GLU A 893 0.03 46.59 10.83
N LEU A 894 -0.33 45.30 10.92
CA LEU A 894 -1.73 44.87 10.99
C LEU A 894 -2.44 45.41 12.25
N ILE A 895 -1.84 45.29 13.44
CA ILE A 895 -2.44 45.80 14.69
C ILE A 895 -2.69 47.31 14.59
N GLU A 896 -1.71 48.06 14.08
CA GLU A 896 -1.80 49.51 13.92
C GLU A 896 -2.93 49.90 12.96
N VAL A 897 -3.10 49.16 11.85
CA VAL A 897 -4.25 49.31 10.93
C VAL A 897 -5.57 49.08 11.67
N LEU A 898 -5.67 48.02 12.47
CA LEU A 898 -6.91 47.64 13.16
C LEU A 898 -7.31 48.66 14.25
N GLU A 899 -6.34 49.30 14.91
CA GLU A 899 -6.57 50.32 15.95
C GLU A 899 -6.96 51.68 15.36
N LEU A 900 -6.42 52.04 14.19
CA LEU A 900 -6.63 53.36 13.57
C LEU A 900 -7.97 53.52 12.85
N VAL A 901 -8.64 52.40 12.48
CA VAL A 901 -9.98 52.42 11.86
C VAL A 901 -11.04 53.08 12.76
N ASP A 902 -10.79 53.16 14.07
CA ASP A 902 -11.68 53.83 15.04
C ASP A 902 -11.33 55.32 15.31
N SER A 903 -10.26 55.86 14.70
CA SER A 903 -9.75 57.21 14.96
C SER A 903 -10.17 58.24 13.90
N GLU A 904 -10.59 59.44 14.31
CA GLU A 904 -11.13 60.54 13.47
C GLU A 904 -10.18 61.14 12.42
N ASN A 905 -9.05 60.49 12.07
CA ASN A 905 -8.10 60.99 11.08
C ASN A 905 -8.05 60.10 9.82
N PRO A 906 -8.00 60.70 8.61
CA PRO A 906 -7.95 59.94 7.37
C PRO A 906 -6.62 59.17 7.27
N PRO A 907 -6.65 57.87 6.92
CA PRO A 907 -5.45 57.07 6.75
C PRO A 907 -4.58 57.62 5.61
N ASP A 908 -3.26 57.53 5.74
CA ASP A 908 -2.36 57.78 4.61
C ASP A 908 -2.64 56.81 3.45
N GLN A 909 -2.13 57.11 2.25
CA GLN A 909 -2.47 56.35 1.04
C GLN A 909 -2.10 54.86 1.14
N LYS A 910 -1.05 54.52 1.91
CA LYS A 910 -0.58 53.14 2.14
C LYS A 910 -1.53 52.41 3.10
N MET A 911 -2.00 53.08 4.13
CA MET A 911 -2.94 52.59 5.13
C MET A 911 -4.35 52.38 4.55
N ALA A 912 -4.81 53.29 3.69
CA ALA A 912 -6.07 53.12 2.95
C ALA A 912 -6.04 51.88 2.03
N GLU A 913 -4.89 51.59 1.41
CA GLU A 913 -4.69 50.39 0.59
C GLU A 913 -4.69 49.10 1.44
N LEU A 914 -4.13 49.14 2.66
CA LEU A 914 -4.15 48.01 3.61
C LEU A 914 -5.56 47.70 4.13
N ILE A 915 -6.33 48.73 4.52
CA ILE A 915 -7.74 48.59 4.91
C ILE A 915 -8.57 48.02 3.76
N LYS A 916 -8.33 48.52 2.54
CA LYS A 916 -8.97 47.99 1.34
C LYS A 916 -8.66 46.50 1.13
N LYS A 917 -7.39 46.10 1.23
CA LYS A 917 -6.96 44.69 1.11
C LYS A 917 -7.53 43.78 2.21
N LEU A 918 -7.73 44.30 3.43
CA LEU A 918 -8.34 43.56 4.53
C LEU A 918 -9.84 43.33 4.30
N ASN A 919 -10.56 44.31 3.73
CA ASN A 919 -11.98 44.18 3.43
C ASN A 919 -12.27 43.40 2.14
N GLU A 920 -11.31 43.28 1.23
CA GLU A 920 -11.44 42.52 -0.02
C GLU A 920 -11.53 41.00 0.20
N LYS A 921 -10.97 40.48 1.30
CA LYS A 921 -10.82 39.05 1.57
C LYS A 921 -11.44 38.69 2.91
N GLN A 922 -12.06 37.51 3.01
CA GLN A 922 -12.89 37.12 4.14
C GLN A 922 -12.55 35.73 4.69
N ILE A 923 -11.68 34.96 4.01
CA ILE A 923 -11.40 33.56 4.35
C ILE A 923 -9.91 33.33 4.50
N ILE A 924 -9.51 32.73 5.62
CA ILE A 924 -8.16 32.23 5.82
C ILE A 924 -8.18 30.70 5.70
N GLU A 925 -7.33 30.18 4.81
CA GLU A 925 -7.19 28.75 4.54
C GLU A 925 -5.72 28.37 4.34
N ALA A 926 -5.39 27.12 4.63
CA ALA A 926 -4.10 26.53 4.27
C ALA A 926 -4.25 25.70 2.99
N VAL A 927 -3.54 26.09 1.94
CA VAL A 927 -3.46 25.42 0.62
C VAL A 927 -2.00 25.19 0.24
N SER A 928 -1.70 24.60 -0.92
CA SER A 928 -0.32 24.24 -1.31
C SER A 928 0.66 25.44 -1.29
N GLU A 929 0.15 26.66 -1.50
CA GLU A 929 0.92 27.91 -1.40
C GLU A 929 1.24 28.34 0.05
N GLY A 930 0.63 27.72 1.06
CA GLY A 930 0.73 28.05 2.48
C GLY A 930 -0.60 28.51 3.08
N VAL A 931 -0.54 29.16 4.23
CA VAL A 931 -1.69 29.83 4.84
C VAL A 931 -1.92 31.18 4.16
N ILE A 932 -3.04 31.33 3.45
CA ILE A 932 -3.35 32.50 2.64
C ILE A 932 -4.69 33.12 3.03
N HIS A 933 -4.88 34.38 2.63
CA HIS A 933 -6.13 35.13 2.80
C HIS A 933 -6.80 35.23 1.42
N ASN A 934 -8.05 34.78 1.29
CA ASN A 934 -8.81 34.63 0.04
C ASN A 934 -10.21 35.24 0.12
N THR A 935 -10.84 35.39 -1.05
CA THR A 935 -12.22 35.89 -1.19
C THR A 935 -13.22 34.74 -1.13
N ILE A 936 -14.47 35.05 -0.78
CA ILE A 936 -15.58 34.09 -0.77
C ILE A 936 -15.81 33.46 -2.15
N GLU A 937 -15.63 34.21 -3.24
CA GLU A 937 -15.79 33.72 -4.61
C GLU A 937 -14.70 32.71 -4.98
N HIS A 938 -13.47 32.93 -4.49
CA HIS A 938 -12.36 32.02 -4.74
C HIS A 938 -12.49 30.72 -3.95
N SER A 939 -13.02 30.76 -2.73
CA SER A 939 -13.19 29.57 -1.90
C SER A 939 -14.52 28.86 -2.16
N VAL A 940 -15.65 29.52 -1.88
CA VAL A 940 -17.01 28.98 -2.01
C VAL A 940 -17.50 28.96 -3.46
N GLY A 941 -17.24 30.00 -4.25
CA GLY A 941 -17.67 30.04 -5.66
C GLY A 941 -17.00 28.98 -6.54
N GLN A 942 -15.84 28.51 -6.10
CA GLN A 942 -15.11 27.38 -6.67
C GLN A 942 -15.35 26.07 -5.91
N ALA A 943 -16.35 25.97 -5.04
CA ALA A 943 -16.73 24.70 -4.44
C ALA A 943 -17.71 23.94 -5.34
N SER A 944 -17.70 22.61 -5.25
CA SER A 944 -18.78 21.75 -5.76
C SER A 944 -19.82 21.48 -4.68
N SER A 945 -19.40 21.53 -3.42
CA SER A 945 -20.27 21.47 -2.25
C SER A 945 -19.52 22.12 -1.09
N VAL A 946 -20.21 22.89 -0.25
CA VAL A 946 -19.63 23.51 0.96
C VAL A 946 -20.69 23.67 2.03
N PHE A 947 -20.32 23.42 3.28
CA PHE A 947 -21.19 23.72 4.43
C PHE A 947 -20.44 24.50 5.50
N ALA A 948 -21.18 25.28 6.27
CA ALA A 948 -20.65 26.11 7.35
C ALA A 948 -21.11 25.58 8.72
N LEU A 949 -20.14 25.40 9.63
CA LEU A 949 -20.37 25.07 11.03
C LEU A 949 -20.05 26.28 11.89
N ARG A 950 -21.04 26.72 12.67
CA ARG A 950 -20.87 27.74 13.69
C ARG A 950 -20.53 27.11 15.04
N PRO A 951 -19.38 27.41 15.64
CA PRO A 951 -19.04 26.89 16.97
C PRO A 951 -19.92 27.51 18.06
N LYS A 952 -20.61 26.67 18.84
CA LYS A 952 -21.41 27.09 20.01
C LYS A 952 -20.90 26.51 21.33
N GLY A 953 -19.94 25.59 21.27
CA GLY A 953 -19.44 24.85 22.42
C GLY A 953 -20.39 23.72 22.84
N PRO A 954 -19.90 22.72 23.58
CA PRO A 954 -20.74 21.65 24.11
C PRO A 954 -21.79 22.18 25.12
N LYS A 955 -22.84 21.42 25.41
CA LYS A 955 -23.93 21.85 26.31
C LYS A 955 -23.42 22.28 27.69
N GLU A 956 -22.33 21.67 28.15
CA GLU A 956 -21.69 21.90 29.45
C GLU A 956 -20.83 23.17 29.48
N LYS A 957 -20.36 23.67 28.32
CA LYS A 957 -19.49 24.85 28.19
C LYS A 957 -19.81 25.59 26.90
N LYS A 958 -20.66 26.63 27.00
CA LYS A 958 -20.96 27.51 25.86
C LYS A 958 -19.71 28.27 25.42
N MET A 959 -19.58 28.45 24.11
CA MET A 959 -18.53 29.25 23.50
C MET A 959 -18.82 30.73 23.70
N GLU A 960 -17.85 31.47 24.24
CA GLU A 960 -17.96 32.92 24.42
C GLU A 960 -17.56 33.69 23.15
N PRO A 961 -18.13 34.89 22.88
CA PRO A 961 -17.74 35.72 21.73
C PRO A 961 -16.23 36.01 21.67
N LYS A 962 -15.60 36.21 22.83
CA LYS A 962 -14.15 36.39 22.96
C LYS A 962 -13.35 35.23 22.37
N GLU A 963 -13.78 33.98 22.53
CA GLU A 963 -13.05 32.82 22.02
C GLU A 963 -13.07 32.76 20.49
N ARG A 964 -14.19 33.15 19.86
CA ARG A 964 -14.29 33.30 18.40
C ARG A 964 -13.37 34.43 17.89
N ALA A 965 -13.35 35.56 18.59
CA ALA A 965 -12.42 36.66 18.29
C ALA A 965 -10.95 36.22 18.39
N GLN A 966 -10.59 35.48 19.43
CA GLN A 966 -9.23 34.93 19.59
C GLN A 966 -8.86 33.94 18.47
N ALA A 967 -9.82 33.14 17.99
CA ALA A 967 -9.60 32.25 16.85
C ALA A 967 -9.27 33.03 15.56
N ILE A 968 -9.99 34.13 15.30
CA ILE A 968 -9.72 35.03 14.16
C ILE A 968 -8.32 35.66 14.28
N ALA A 969 -7.97 36.18 15.46
CA ALA A 969 -6.63 36.73 15.73
C ALA A 969 -5.51 35.71 15.43
N ARG A 970 -5.68 34.47 15.89
CA ARG A 970 -4.73 33.37 15.63
C ARG A 970 -4.65 33.02 14.14
N ALA A 971 -5.74 33.11 13.39
CA ALA A 971 -5.75 32.86 11.95
C ALA A 971 -4.89 33.89 11.20
N PHE A 972 -5.02 35.18 11.54
CA PHE A 972 -4.16 36.24 10.99
C PHE A 972 -2.69 36.05 11.39
N PHE A 973 -2.43 35.61 12.63
CA PHE A 973 -1.08 35.30 13.10
C PHE A 973 -0.41 34.18 12.30
N TYR A 974 -1.16 33.17 11.84
CA TYR A 974 -0.61 32.08 11.02
C TYR A 974 -0.47 32.40 9.52
N LEU A 975 -0.84 33.60 9.09
CA LEU A 975 -0.76 33.99 7.68
C LEU A 975 0.68 33.92 7.13
N ASN A 976 0.84 33.38 5.92
CA ASN A 976 2.11 33.10 5.23
C ASN A 976 2.97 31.99 5.85
N ARG A 977 2.46 31.20 6.79
CA ARG A 977 3.15 29.97 7.23
C ARG A 977 3.08 28.91 6.12
N PRO A 978 4.13 28.09 5.93
CA PRO A 978 4.16 27.09 4.86
C PRO A 978 3.17 25.94 5.12
N TYR A 979 2.73 25.28 4.04
CA TYR A 979 1.80 24.16 4.11
C TYR A 979 2.46 22.86 4.56
N ASP A 980 1.77 22.05 5.38
CA ASP A 980 2.27 20.72 5.77
C ASP A 980 1.80 19.60 4.82
N PHE A 981 2.62 19.26 3.83
CA PHE A 981 2.34 18.11 2.95
C PHE A 981 2.43 16.74 3.65
N ASN A 982 2.89 16.67 4.91
CA ASN A 982 2.92 15.43 5.69
C ASN A 982 1.63 15.16 6.47
N PHE A 983 0.70 16.11 6.56
CA PHE A 983 -0.55 15.98 7.32
C PHE A 983 -0.32 15.51 8.76
N ASP A 984 0.73 16.02 9.41
CA ASP A 984 1.20 15.60 10.72
C ASP A 984 1.15 16.80 11.70
N PHE A 985 0.16 16.77 12.61
CA PHE A 985 -0.08 17.83 13.59
C PHE A 985 1.09 18.02 14.58
N ASP A 986 2.05 17.09 14.56
CA ASP A 986 3.27 17.17 15.37
C ASP A 986 4.37 18.03 14.70
N THR A 987 4.13 18.58 13.50
CA THR A 987 5.09 19.47 12.82
C THR A 987 4.92 20.92 13.30
N PRO A 988 5.99 21.58 13.78
CA PRO A 988 5.88 22.87 14.47
C PRO A 988 5.61 24.05 13.51
N ASN A 989 6.14 23.98 12.28
CA ASN A 989 6.30 25.16 11.41
C ASN A 989 5.50 25.11 10.10
N THR A 990 4.73 24.04 9.88
CA THR A 990 3.91 23.84 8.68
C THR A 990 2.49 23.52 9.13
N LEU A 991 1.47 23.99 8.41
CA LEU A 991 0.07 23.81 8.80
C LEU A 991 -0.74 23.20 7.66
N VAL A 992 -1.64 22.27 7.98
CA VAL A 992 -2.72 21.85 7.06
C VAL A 992 -4.01 22.64 7.28
N CYS A 993 -4.92 22.56 6.31
CA CYS A 993 -6.19 23.29 6.29
C CYS A 993 -7.01 23.17 7.58
N THR A 994 -7.21 21.96 8.09
CA THR A 994 -7.91 21.69 9.36
C THR A 994 -7.07 21.94 10.60
N GLU A 995 -5.74 21.96 10.47
CA GLU A 995 -4.85 22.29 11.58
C GLU A 995 -4.87 23.78 11.90
N VAL A 996 -5.01 24.63 10.88
CA VAL A 996 -5.28 26.07 11.09
C VAL A 996 -6.52 26.23 11.98
N VAL A 997 -7.63 25.59 11.63
CA VAL A 997 -8.88 25.63 12.42
C VAL A 997 -8.65 25.10 13.84
N TYR A 998 -8.02 23.94 13.98
CA TYR A 998 -7.69 23.31 15.26
C TYR A 998 -6.86 24.22 16.17
N ARG A 999 -5.79 24.85 15.64
CA ARG A 999 -4.91 25.75 16.41
C ARG A 999 -5.58 27.09 16.71
N CYS A 1000 -6.42 27.60 15.81
CA CYS A 1000 -7.16 28.85 16.05
C CYS A 1000 -8.10 28.71 17.25
N TYR A 1001 -8.85 27.61 17.32
CA TYR A 1001 -9.72 27.32 18.46
C TYR A 1001 -9.01 26.72 19.68
N GLY A 1002 -7.67 26.78 19.71
CA GLY A 1002 -6.87 26.40 20.88
C GLY A 1002 -6.87 24.91 21.17
N GLY A 1003 -7.14 24.03 20.19
CA GLY A 1003 -7.17 22.58 20.41
C GLY A 1003 -5.85 21.99 20.95
N ASN A 1004 -4.74 22.74 20.86
CA ASN A 1004 -3.45 22.41 21.44
C ASN A 1004 -3.24 22.92 22.88
N SER A 1005 -4.27 23.45 23.55
CA SER A 1005 -4.26 23.83 24.96
C SER A 1005 -5.27 23.02 25.77
N ASP A 1006 -4.99 22.83 27.05
CA ASP A 1006 -5.90 22.14 27.99
C ASP A 1006 -7.17 22.97 28.30
N GLU A 1007 -7.24 24.20 27.80
CA GLU A 1007 -8.34 25.16 28.02
C GLU A 1007 -9.35 25.20 26.86
N ALA A 1008 -9.13 24.40 25.79
CA ALA A 1008 -9.97 24.36 24.61
C ALA A 1008 -11.46 24.10 24.94
N THR A 1009 -12.35 24.90 24.35
CA THR A 1009 -13.81 24.71 24.49
C THR A 1009 -14.36 23.67 23.52
N LEU A 1010 -13.74 23.50 22.35
CA LEU A 1010 -14.15 22.51 21.35
C LEU A 1010 -13.38 21.20 21.50
N ASN A 1011 -14.10 20.09 21.33
CA ASN A 1011 -13.54 18.76 21.31
C ASN A 1011 -13.31 18.31 19.87
N PHE A 1012 -12.06 18.35 19.41
CA PHE A 1012 -11.68 17.96 18.05
C PHE A 1012 -11.42 16.44 17.95
N PRO A 1013 -11.93 15.75 16.91
CA PRO A 1013 -11.82 14.31 16.73
C PRO A 1013 -10.49 13.96 16.06
N ILE A 1014 -9.38 14.18 16.76
CA ILE A 1014 -8.04 13.84 16.27
C ILE A 1014 -7.95 12.32 16.10
N VAL A 1015 -7.62 11.87 14.90
CA VAL A 1015 -7.47 10.45 14.56
C VAL A 1015 -6.02 10.15 14.20
N THR A 1016 -5.64 8.88 14.37
CA THR A 1016 -4.34 8.39 13.89
C THR A 1016 -4.51 7.70 12.55
N LEU A 1017 -4.06 8.33 11.46
CA LEU A 1017 -4.07 7.77 10.12
C LEU A 1017 -2.64 7.43 9.68
N MET A 1018 -2.41 6.18 9.28
CA MET A 1018 -1.08 5.68 8.90
C MET A 1018 0.02 5.97 9.94
N GLY A 1019 -0.34 6.01 11.23
CA GLY A 1019 0.58 6.28 12.33
C GLY A 1019 0.89 7.76 12.59
N ARG A 1020 0.17 8.69 11.94
CA ARG A 1020 0.28 10.14 12.15
C ARG A 1020 -1.01 10.69 12.77
N ARG A 1021 -0.90 11.65 13.70
CA ARG A 1021 -2.05 12.37 14.26
C ARG A 1021 -2.50 13.44 13.29
N THR A 1022 -3.79 13.44 12.96
CA THR A 1022 -4.38 14.38 12.01
C THR A 1022 -5.86 14.56 12.28
N LEU A 1023 -6.45 15.61 11.73
CA LEU A 1023 -7.88 15.89 11.79
C LEU A 1023 -8.41 16.06 10.36
N PRO A 1024 -8.87 14.99 9.68
CA PRO A 1024 -9.47 15.13 8.36
C PRO A 1024 -10.75 15.98 8.44
N ALA A 1025 -11.00 16.87 7.48
CA ALA A 1025 -12.21 17.68 7.44
C ALA A 1025 -13.49 16.83 7.47
N HIS A 1026 -13.45 15.68 6.80
CA HIS A 1026 -14.52 14.68 6.86
C HIS A 1026 -14.84 14.17 8.27
N GLN A 1027 -13.86 14.11 9.17
CA GLN A 1027 -14.08 13.65 10.54
C GLN A 1027 -14.89 14.69 11.34
N LEU A 1028 -14.74 15.99 11.05
CA LEU A 1028 -15.60 17.02 11.62
C LEU A 1028 -17.05 16.87 11.16
N ALA A 1029 -17.27 16.52 9.89
CA ALA A 1029 -18.60 16.24 9.36
C ALA A 1029 -19.26 15.01 10.01
N ILE A 1030 -18.49 13.94 10.21
CA ILE A 1030 -18.94 12.73 10.93
C ILE A 1030 -19.30 13.08 12.37
N GLN A 1031 -18.39 13.74 13.09
CA GLN A 1031 -18.61 14.10 14.49
C GLN A 1031 -19.85 14.99 14.63
N PHE A 1032 -20.03 15.97 13.76
CA PHE A 1032 -21.23 16.82 13.79
C PHE A 1032 -22.52 16.00 13.66
N VAL A 1033 -22.60 15.09 12.69
CA VAL A 1033 -23.78 14.23 12.52
C VAL A 1033 -24.00 13.33 13.74
N GLU A 1034 -22.95 12.69 14.24
CA GLU A 1034 -23.04 11.83 15.44
C GLU A 1034 -23.47 12.63 16.68
N ASP A 1035 -22.98 13.86 16.83
CA ASP A 1035 -23.32 14.71 17.97
C ASP A 1035 -24.73 15.30 17.86
N VAL A 1036 -25.25 15.54 16.65
CA VAL A 1036 -26.66 15.88 16.43
C VAL A 1036 -27.56 14.70 16.82
N GLU A 1037 -27.24 13.48 16.36
CA GLU A 1037 -28.02 12.27 16.68
C GLU A 1037 -27.99 11.94 18.18
N ALA A 1038 -26.88 12.24 18.86
CA ALA A 1038 -26.72 12.04 20.30
C ALA A 1038 -27.14 13.26 21.15
N ASP A 1039 -27.74 14.29 20.54
CA ASP A 1039 -28.18 15.53 21.20
C ASP A 1039 -27.09 16.19 22.08
N ARG A 1040 -25.86 16.23 21.55
CA ARG A 1040 -24.67 16.80 22.19
C ARG A 1040 -23.84 17.68 21.25
N SER A 1041 -24.44 18.14 20.15
CA SER A 1041 -23.75 18.96 19.15
C SER A 1041 -23.14 20.23 19.74
N GLN A 1042 -21.82 20.37 19.54
CA GLN A 1042 -21.04 21.57 19.86
C GLN A 1042 -21.00 22.58 18.69
N TYR A 1043 -21.62 22.23 17.57
CA TYR A 1043 -21.72 23.06 16.36
C TYR A 1043 -23.19 23.27 15.95
N GLU A 1044 -23.43 24.33 15.20
CA GLU A 1044 -24.66 24.56 14.45
C GLU A 1044 -24.33 24.53 12.95
N LEU A 1045 -25.05 23.72 12.17
CA LEU A 1045 -24.98 23.76 10.70
C LEU A 1045 -25.79 24.96 10.20
N VAL A 1046 -25.08 26.00 9.77
CA VAL A 1046 -25.65 27.29 9.35
C VAL A 1046 -26.31 27.15 7.98
N ALA A 1047 -25.52 26.75 6.99
CA ALA A 1047 -25.97 26.55 5.62
C ALA A 1047 -25.17 25.42 4.96
N TRP A 1048 -25.80 24.75 4.01
CA TRP A 1048 -25.15 23.80 3.10
C TRP A 1048 -25.50 24.16 1.66
N LEU A 1049 -24.48 24.49 0.88
CA LEU A 1049 -24.55 24.79 -0.54
C LEU A 1049 -24.08 23.55 -1.31
N ASP A 1050 -25.01 22.86 -1.99
CA ASP A 1050 -24.73 21.64 -2.76
C ASP A 1050 -25.08 21.84 -4.24
N HIS A 1051 -24.14 21.51 -5.13
CA HIS A 1051 -24.35 21.56 -6.57
C HIS A 1051 -24.70 20.17 -7.14
N ASP A 1052 -25.90 20.04 -7.69
CA ASP A 1052 -26.31 18.87 -8.46
C ASP A 1052 -25.75 18.94 -9.88
N ARG A 1053 -24.68 18.17 -10.10
CA ARG A 1053 -24.00 18.03 -11.40
C ARG A 1053 -24.87 17.47 -12.53
N ILE A 1054 -25.90 16.68 -12.22
CA ILE A 1054 -26.76 16.06 -13.25
C ILE A 1054 -27.70 17.12 -13.83
N ASN A 1055 -28.29 17.91 -12.94
CA ASN A 1055 -29.28 18.92 -13.29
C ASN A 1055 -28.65 20.33 -13.47
N GLN A 1056 -27.36 20.48 -13.19
CA GLN A 1056 -26.63 21.76 -13.17
C GLN A 1056 -27.32 22.83 -12.30
N THR A 1057 -27.80 22.42 -11.12
CA THR A 1057 -28.47 23.32 -10.16
C THR A 1057 -27.69 23.38 -8.87
N ALA A 1058 -27.70 24.54 -8.19
CA ALA A 1058 -27.11 24.69 -6.86
C ALA A 1058 -28.19 25.15 -5.87
N ASN A 1059 -28.25 24.49 -4.72
CA ASN A 1059 -29.22 24.80 -3.67
C ASN A 1059 -28.50 25.17 -2.38
N VAL A 1060 -28.95 26.25 -1.73
CA VAL A 1060 -28.57 26.62 -0.37
C VAL A 1060 -29.64 26.09 0.58
N LEU A 1061 -29.28 25.16 1.44
CA LEU A 1061 -30.15 24.58 2.45
C LEU A 1061 -29.80 25.18 3.82
N LYS A 1062 -30.80 25.71 4.52
CA LYS A 1062 -30.68 26.34 5.84
C LYS A 1062 -31.43 25.50 6.85
N TYR A 1063 -30.81 25.22 8.00
CA TYR A 1063 -31.35 24.27 8.99
C TYR A 1063 -31.89 24.95 10.24
N ASN A 1064 -31.38 26.13 10.62
CA ASN A 1064 -31.83 26.88 11.81
C ASN A 1064 -31.94 26.04 13.09
N GLY A 1065 -31.06 25.04 13.24
CA GLY A 1065 -31.06 24.10 14.37
C GLY A 1065 -32.08 22.95 14.32
N ASP A 1066 -32.90 22.83 13.26
CA ASP A 1066 -33.78 21.68 13.03
C ASP A 1066 -33.14 20.68 12.07
N TYR A 1067 -32.93 19.45 12.56
CA TYR A 1067 -32.28 18.35 11.85
C TYR A 1067 -33.22 17.15 11.62
N SER A 1068 -34.53 17.32 11.81
CA SER A 1068 -35.52 16.25 11.71
C SER A 1068 -36.03 15.98 10.28
N GLY A 1069 -35.71 16.87 9.33
CA GLY A 1069 -36.21 16.85 7.96
C GLY A 1069 -35.41 15.97 6.98
N GLU A 1070 -36.01 15.74 5.80
CA GLU A 1070 -35.43 14.94 4.71
C GLU A 1070 -34.10 15.53 4.19
N ASP A 1071 -33.93 16.85 4.24
CA ASP A 1071 -32.72 17.52 3.77
C ASP A 1071 -31.49 17.20 4.64
N PHE A 1072 -31.67 16.99 5.95
CA PHE A 1072 -30.58 16.55 6.81
C PHE A 1072 -30.18 15.10 6.54
N GLU A 1073 -31.12 14.23 6.19
CA GLU A 1073 -30.81 12.88 5.73
C GLU A 1073 -30.05 12.87 4.39
N LYS A 1074 -30.34 13.82 3.48
CA LYS A 1074 -29.54 14.02 2.26
C LYS A 1074 -28.11 14.49 2.61
N PHE A 1075 -27.94 15.37 3.60
CA PHE A 1075 -26.63 15.75 4.09
C PHE A 1075 -25.88 14.55 4.68
N LYS A 1076 -26.52 13.74 5.52
CA LYS A 1076 -25.95 12.51 6.08
C LYS A 1076 -25.53 11.50 5.02
N ASP A 1077 -26.29 11.39 3.94
CA ASP A 1077 -25.94 10.52 2.81
C ASP A 1077 -24.59 10.92 2.18
N THR A 1078 -24.22 12.21 2.21
CA THR A 1078 -22.89 12.64 1.73
C THR A 1078 -21.76 11.95 2.47
N LEU A 1079 -21.92 11.61 3.75
CA LEU A 1079 -20.91 10.92 4.53
C LEU A 1079 -20.65 9.49 4.03
N LYS A 1080 -21.64 8.87 3.39
CA LYS A 1080 -21.56 7.51 2.83
C LYS A 1080 -20.99 7.51 1.40
N ARG A 1081 -20.90 8.67 0.75
CA ARG A 1081 -20.38 8.80 -0.61
C ARG A 1081 -18.86 8.71 -0.60
N SER A 1082 -18.31 7.64 -1.18
CA SER A 1082 -16.86 7.60 -1.45
C SER A 1082 -16.47 8.64 -2.51
N SER A 1083 -15.26 9.18 -2.45
CA SER A 1083 -14.66 10.13 -3.39
C SER A 1083 -14.52 9.57 -4.83
N ILE A 1084 -15.67 9.45 -5.52
CA ILE A 1084 -15.82 8.72 -6.77
C ILE A 1084 -15.70 9.59 -8.03
N THR A 1085 -15.50 10.91 -7.91
CA THR A 1085 -15.31 11.81 -9.07
C THR A 1085 -14.20 11.30 -10.00
N PHE A 1086 -13.09 10.83 -9.41
CA PHE A 1086 -11.99 10.16 -10.12
C PHE A 1086 -12.44 8.92 -10.91
N VAL A 1087 -13.28 8.07 -10.31
CA VAL A 1087 -13.74 6.81 -10.93
C VAL A 1087 -14.70 7.09 -12.08
N MET A 1088 -15.48 8.17 -12.01
CA MET A 1088 -16.39 8.59 -13.09
C MET A 1088 -15.62 9.20 -14.27
N GLU A 1089 -14.69 10.11 -14.02
CA GLU A 1089 -13.87 10.75 -15.07
C GLU A 1089 -12.90 9.77 -15.73
N TYR A 1090 -12.29 8.88 -14.95
CA TYR A 1090 -11.48 7.78 -15.48
C TYR A 1090 -12.30 6.84 -16.39
N LYS A 1091 -13.56 6.55 -16.04
CA LYS A 1091 -14.45 5.71 -16.87
C LYS A 1091 -14.79 6.36 -18.21
N LYS A 1092 -14.87 7.71 -18.27
CA LYS A 1092 -15.23 8.48 -19.47
C LYS A 1092 -14.01 8.78 -20.35
N HIS A 1093 -12.87 9.11 -19.76
CA HIS A 1093 -11.70 9.66 -20.47
C HIS A 1093 -10.38 8.86 -20.30
N GLY A 1094 -10.35 7.79 -19.50
CA GLY A 1094 -9.16 6.94 -19.31
C GLY A 1094 -7.99 7.64 -18.61
N LEU A 1095 -6.76 7.15 -18.78
CA LEU A 1095 -5.54 7.69 -18.15
C LEU A 1095 -5.22 9.14 -18.56
N THR A 1096 -5.78 9.61 -19.68
CA THR A 1096 -5.61 10.97 -20.20
C THR A 1096 -6.40 12.03 -19.44
N ALA A 1097 -7.28 11.64 -18.50
CA ALA A 1097 -7.94 12.54 -17.56
C ALA A 1097 -6.99 13.06 -16.46
N LEU A 1098 -5.85 12.37 -16.25
CA LEU A 1098 -5.02 12.49 -15.05
C LEU A 1098 -3.58 12.89 -15.31
N VAL A 1099 -3.07 12.84 -16.54
CA VAL A 1099 -1.67 13.18 -16.83
C VAL A 1099 -1.59 13.74 -18.23
N SER A 1100 -1.00 14.94 -18.40
CA SER A 1100 -0.73 15.47 -19.73
C SER A 1100 0.22 14.52 -20.48
N LYS A 1101 0.13 14.46 -21.81
CA LYS A 1101 1.08 13.66 -22.60
C LYS A 1101 2.54 14.08 -22.35
N GLN A 1102 2.76 15.35 -22.01
CA GLN A 1102 4.08 15.91 -21.68
C GLN A 1102 4.59 15.42 -20.32
N VAL A 1103 3.75 15.38 -19.27
CA VAL A 1103 4.16 14.87 -17.95
C VAL A 1103 4.43 13.36 -18.02
N LEU A 1104 3.63 12.61 -18.77
CA LEU A 1104 3.90 11.19 -19.01
C LEU A 1104 5.24 10.99 -19.77
N TYR A 1105 5.54 11.89 -20.72
CA TYR A 1105 6.79 11.88 -21.46
C TYR A 1105 7.99 12.25 -20.58
N LEU A 1106 7.85 13.28 -19.73
CA LEU A 1106 8.86 13.71 -18.75
C LEU A 1106 9.10 12.62 -17.69
N PHE A 1107 8.06 11.91 -17.26
CA PHE A 1107 8.18 10.76 -16.38
C PHE A 1107 9.00 9.65 -17.04
N TYR A 1108 8.65 9.23 -18.26
CA TYR A 1108 9.44 8.22 -18.97
C TYR A 1108 10.87 8.70 -19.27
N LEU A 1109 11.05 9.98 -19.59
CA LEU A 1109 12.36 10.59 -19.80
C LEU A 1109 13.19 10.58 -18.51
N SER A 1110 12.61 10.91 -17.36
CA SER A 1110 13.30 10.88 -16.06
C SER A 1110 13.77 9.48 -15.66
N VAL A 1111 12.94 8.46 -15.93
CA VAL A 1111 13.30 7.05 -15.70
C VAL A 1111 14.45 6.62 -16.62
N ILE A 1112 14.40 7.01 -17.90
CA ILE A 1112 15.48 6.76 -18.85
C ILE A 1112 16.77 7.48 -18.41
N THR A 1113 16.67 8.73 -17.97
CA THR A 1113 17.82 9.55 -17.56
C THR A 1113 18.48 8.99 -16.29
N ALA A 1114 17.68 8.56 -15.30
CA ALA A 1114 18.17 7.90 -14.09
C ALA A 1114 18.87 6.56 -14.42
N PHE A 1115 18.30 5.78 -15.35
CA PHE A 1115 18.90 4.52 -15.79
C PHE A 1115 20.21 4.74 -16.55
N CYS A 1116 20.25 5.74 -17.44
CA CYS A 1116 21.46 6.15 -18.15
C CYS A 1116 22.55 6.66 -17.19
N TYR A 1117 22.18 7.42 -16.16
CA TYR A 1117 23.11 7.91 -15.15
C TYR A 1117 23.69 6.77 -14.29
N ALA A 1118 22.87 5.79 -13.90
CA ALA A 1118 23.30 4.60 -13.19
C ALA A 1118 24.28 3.76 -14.02
N ILE A 1119 24.00 3.58 -15.32
CA ILE A 1119 24.91 2.90 -16.25
C ILE A 1119 26.22 3.68 -16.39
N ALA A 1120 26.16 5.00 -16.57
CA ALA A 1120 27.36 5.83 -16.68
C ALA A 1120 28.25 5.72 -15.44
N LYS A 1121 27.68 5.82 -14.23
CA LYS A 1121 28.40 5.62 -12.96
C LYS A 1121 29.00 4.22 -12.83
N PHE A 1122 28.28 3.18 -13.25
CA PHE A 1122 28.78 1.80 -13.26
C PHE A 1122 29.95 1.61 -14.24
N VAL A 1123 29.87 2.21 -15.43
CA VAL A 1123 30.96 2.22 -16.41
C VAL A 1123 32.18 2.97 -15.88
N PHE A 1124 32.00 4.13 -15.24
CA PHE A 1124 33.10 4.86 -14.59
C PHE A 1124 33.71 4.08 -13.43
N TYR A 1125 32.92 3.30 -12.68
CA TYR A 1125 33.41 2.42 -11.63
C TYR A 1125 34.28 1.30 -12.19
N LEU A 1126 33.83 0.60 -13.24
CA LEU A 1126 34.63 -0.43 -13.92
C LEU A 1126 35.95 0.12 -14.46
N ARG A 1127 35.94 1.35 -14.96
CA ARG A 1127 37.12 2.06 -15.45
C ARG A 1127 38.08 2.50 -14.34
N ARG A 1128 37.60 2.68 -13.11
CA ARG A 1128 38.42 3.03 -11.95
C ARG A 1128 39.03 1.79 -11.30
N THR A 1129 38.31 0.67 -11.26
CA THR A 1129 38.86 -0.63 -10.81
C THR A 1129 39.94 -1.18 -11.73
N SER A 1130 39.93 -0.84 -13.03
CA SER A 1130 41.03 -1.17 -13.95
C SER A 1130 42.29 -0.32 -13.75
N VAL A 1131 42.22 0.79 -12.99
CA VAL A 1131 43.37 1.69 -12.74
C VAL A 1131 43.99 1.45 -11.35
N VAL A 1132 43.28 0.77 -10.44
CA VAL A 1132 43.75 0.53 -9.06
C VAL A 1132 44.61 -0.75 -8.92
N GLN A 1133 44.84 -1.50 -10.01
CA GLN A 1133 45.76 -2.65 -9.99
C GLN A 1133 47.26 -2.30 -9.99
N ASP A 1134 47.64 -1.02 -10.06
CA ASP A 1134 49.05 -0.57 -10.08
C ASP A 1134 49.59 0.03 -8.77
N PHE A 1135 48.81 0.04 -7.68
CA PHE A 1135 49.21 0.63 -6.39
C PHE A 1135 49.37 -0.39 -5.25
N SER A 1136 49.98 -1.54 -5.53
CA SER A 1136 50.39 -2.50 -4.50
C SER A 1136 51.88 -2.80 -4.58
N GLN A 1137 52.73 -1.83 -4.25
CA GLN A 1137 54.05 -2.08 -3.65
C GLN A 1137 54.40 -0.95 -2.66
N PRO A 1138 54.64 -1.25 -1.37
CA PRO A 1138 55.34 -0.34 -0.48
C PRO A 1138 56.85 -0.58 -0.63
N SER A 1139 57.54 0.29 -1.37
CA SER A 1139 59.00 0.36 -1.32
C SER A 1139 59.42 1.20 -0.11
N LEU A 1140 59.84 0.52 0.97
CA LEU A 1140 60.64 1.11 2.04
C LEU A 1140 62.01 1.53 1.47
N PRO A 1141 62.52 2.74 1.71
CA PRO A 1141 63.92 3.04 1.47
C PRO A 1141 64.73 2.51 2.67
N VAL A 1142 65.48 1.44 2.44
CA VAL A 1142 66.58 1.04 3.32
C VAL A 1142 67.80 1.88 2.90
N GLU A 1143 68.31 2.68 3.83
CA GLU A 1143 69.61 3.32 3.74
C GLU A 1143 70.71 2.28 3.47
N ASN A 1144 71.55 2.54 2.46
CA ASN A 1144 72.95 2.11 2.40
C ASN A 1144 73.67 2.88 1.28
N SER A 1145 74.18 4.07 1.63
CA SER A 1145 75.51 4.61 1.29
C SER A 1145 75.56 6.09 1.64
#